data_AF-A0A370VVB7-F1
#
_entry.id   AF-A0A370VVB7-F1
#
_cell.length_a   1.000
_cell.length_b   1.000
_cell.length_c   1.000
_cell.angle_alpha   90.00
_cell.angle_beta   90.00
_cell.angle_gamma   90.00
#
_symmetry.space_group_name_H-M   'P 1'
#
loop_
_entity.id
_entity.type
_entity.pdbx_description
1 polymer ?
#
loop_
_entity_poly.entity_id
_entity_poly.type
_entity_poly.pdbx_seq_one_letter_code
_entity_poly.pdbx_strand_id
1 'polypeptide(L)'
;MTAELVRGQNHPLSQSRLEIRVSAGTPMVAAATLGDEQGRIHGVEWVAHPGTPTLPGLEVSRQAAADHRLAVDLDAMPEAVHRISVLLALPIGVGRPTRFGAVPAPFVAVTGLDGTELVSYTVAGLDSESAVVALELYRRQDAWKVRAIGQGYAGGLADLFTDQGLAQAGQLAGGINEAVAQGVARSVPAPPPRPDGDRSRQPAAPALGPDQSGPASAPNSVPQQPTSPYGTQSPGASGQPAPQSPYQGGSGAGDGAQQPAPTSGGIDYSHPRRQTSAPPPPPPTAPPAEPGRPPQPVAGDATGWSMEERLYNQVWGMFEDLARTTAAYRSAVDFAESRMDKELDQVLSDPRSRIGGQGDAAREAAQARHTELVNQARAALDRDIAQLTAESEVVEPALPPAFARWDNPAWHAYRVPMEIPMAVRLGDLHLPESADLRIPMLIRLPLERGLWIDSGRAASLDGSFTDAHDLRRLAMDTAVAHAARLLAVYPAGEFTVHVIDPAGSGAQALAPLVQTGVLAGPPAAGAAGVADVLARLTERVDLIQMALRGGAPDALPPGFDTSQQLLIVNDFPHGFDDRAVTQLRYLADEGPAVGVHLMMVADREDAAGYGPLLDPLWRALLRLTAVPDDHLADPWVGHAWTYVPPLVPPGSQVLQQVLAQVAAARAKHW
;
A
#
# COMPACT_ATOMS: atom_id res chain seq x y z
N MET A 1 -11.53 -29.84 -13.37
CA MET A 1 -12.17 -29.22 -14.55
C MET A 1 -12.86 -27.97 -14.07
N THR A 2 -12.44 -26.83 -14.59
CA THR A 2 -12.99 -25.53 -14.24
C THR A 2 -14.33 -25.31 -14.94
N ALA A 3 -15.33 -24.82 -14.23
CA ALA A 3 -16.63 -24.52 -14.80
C ALA A 3 -16.75 -23.03 -15.14
N GLU A 4 -16.80 -22.71 -16.43
CA GLU A 4 -17.15 -21.36 -16.89
C GLU A 4 -18.65 -21.13 -16.73
N LEU A 5 -19.03 -20.12 -15.95
CA LEU A 5 -20.43 -19.76 -15.70
C LEU A 5 -20.91 -18.67 -16.63
N VAL A 6 -22.20 -18.72 -16.94
CA VAL A 6 -22.95 -17.60 -17.51
C VAL A 6 -23.90 -17.01 -16.48
N ARG A 7 -24.32 -15.76 -16.70
CA ARG A 7 -25.23 -15.03 -15.81
C ARG A 7 -26.44 -15.89 -15.42
N GLY A 8 -26.66 -16.07 -14.12
CA GLY A 8 -27.74 -16.84 -13.52
C GLY A 8 -27.43 -18.32 -13.26
N GLN A 9 -26.31 -18.85 -13.77
CA GLN A 9 -25.90 -20.23 -13.55
C GLN A 9 -25.31 -20.44 -12.15
N ASN A 10 -25.53 -21.63 -11.60
CA ASN A 10 -25.03 -22.03 -10.28
C ASN A 10 -24.06 -23.22 -10.39
N HIS A 11 -23.09 -23.30 -9.49
CA HIS A 11 -22.17 -24.43 -9.37
C HIS A 11 -21.98 -24.82 -7.90
N PRO A 12 -21.94 -26.12 -7.55
CA PRO A 12 -21.63 -26.55 -6.19
C PRO A 12 -20.16 -26.27 -5.83
N LEU A 13 -19.89 -25.91 -4.59
CA LEU A 13 -18.53 -25.75 -4.08
C LEU A 13 -18.14 -27.00 -3.29
N SER A 14 -17.01 -27.62 -3.65
CA SER A 14 -16.48 -28.82 -2.98
C SER A 14 -15.47 -28.52 -1.88
N GLN A 15 -15.11 -27.25 -1.71
CA GLN A 15 -14.13 -26.77 -0.74
C GLN A 15 -14.75 -25.64 0.10
N SER A 16 -14.35 -25.54 1.37
CA SER A 16 -14.80 -24.49 2.29
C SER A 16 -13.89 -23.27 2.31
N ARG A 17 -12.59 -23.45 2.06
CA ARG A 17 -11.62 -22.36 1.93
C ARG A 17 -11.36 -22.05 0.46
N LEU A 18 -11.68 -20.82 0.09
CA LEU A 18 -11.72 -20.35 -1.29
C LEU A 18 -10.98 -19.02 -1.41
N GLU A 19 -10.53 -18.76 -2.62
CA GLU A 19 -10.00 -17.48 -3.01
C GLU A 19 -10.79 -16.98 -4.22
N ILE A 20 -11.25 -15.74 -4.17
CA ILE A 20 -11.97 -15.10 -5.28
C ILE A 20 -11.02 -14.08 -5.90
N ARG A 21 -10.59 -14.36 -7.11
CA ARG A 21 -9.74 -13.49 -7.92
C ARG A 21 -10.61 -12.66 -8.84
N VAL A 22 -10.33 -11.36 -8.92
CA VAL A 22 -10.99 -10.44 -9.83
C VAL A 22 -9.91 -9.80 -10.68
N SER A 23 -10.12 -9.74 -11.99
CA SER A 23 -9.24 -9.06 -12.94
C SER A 23 -10.07 -8.21 -13.88
N ALA A 24 -9.82 -6.91 -13.91
CA ALA A 24 -10.64 -5.97 -14.68
C ALA A 24 -9.86 -4.97 -15.53
N GLY A 25 -8.53 -4.98 -15.46
CA GLY A 25 -7.66 -4.13 -16.29
C GLY A 25 -7.78 -2.63 -16.03
N THR A 26 -8.63 -2.20 -15.09
CA THR A 26 -8.78 -0.81 -14.62
C THR A 26 -9.01 -0.82 -13.11
N PRO A 27 -8.43 0.11 -12.34
CA PRO A 27 -8.63 0.16 -10.90
C PRO A 27 -10.11 0.24 -10.50
N MET A 28 -10.56 -0.75 -9.71
CA MET A 28 -11.89 -0.79 -9.13
C MET A 28 -11.86 -1.18 -7.66
N VAL A 29 -12.95 -0.95 -6.96
CA VAL A 29 -13.15 -1.34 -5.57
C VAL A 29 -13.76 -2.74 -5.56
N ALA A 30 -13.16 -3.66 -4.80
CA ALA A 30 -13.77 -4.93 -4.47
C ALA A 30 -14.22 -4.91 -3.00
N ALA A 31 -15.47 -5.29 -2.77
CA ALA A 31 -16.08 -5.43 -1.45
C ALA A 31 -16.92 -6.70 -1.41
N ALA A 32 -17.34 -7.12 -0.22
CA ALA A 32 -18.22 -8.26 -0.07
C ALA A 32 -19.20 -8.03 1.08
N THR A 33 -20.44 -8.48 0.90
CA THR A 33 -21.48 -8.38 1.93
C THR A 33 -21.90 -9.75 2.41
N LEU A 34 -22.08 -9.88 3.73
CA LEU A 34 -22.62 -11.04 4.40
C LEU A 34 -24.13 -10.81 4.56
N GLY A 35 -24.94 -11.72 4.05
CA GLY A 35 -26.41 -11.63 4.08
C GLY A 35 -27.06 -12.83 4.75
N ASP A 36 -28.27 -12.61 5.25
CA ASP A 36 -29.14 -13.67 5.74
C ASP A 36 -29.71 -14.53 4.59
N GLU A 37 -30.63 -15.45 4.91
CA GLU A 37 -31.24 -16.34 3.92
C GLU A 37 -31.99 -15.57 2.81
N GLN A 38 -32.54 -14.41 3.15
CA GLN A 38 -33.24 -13.51 2.22
C GLN A 38 -32.26 -12.60 1.45
N GLY A 39 -30.96 -12.65 1.75
CA GLY A 39 -29.93 -11.80 1.15
C GLY A 39 -29.91 -10.38 1.72
N ARG A 40 -30.50 -10.16 2.90
CA ARG A 40 -30.48 -8.86 3.58
C ARG A 40 -29.28 -8.72 4.50
N ILE A 41 -28.78 -7.50 4.59
CA ILE A 41 -27.70 -7.13 5.50
C ILE A 41 -28.26 -6.39 6.72
N HIS A 42 -27.83 -6.81 7.92
CA HIS A 42 -28.39 -6.34 9.19
C HIS A 42 -27.62 -5.17 9.81
N GLY A 43 -26.48 -4.79 9.23
CA GLY A 43 -25.65 -3.69 9.71
C GLY A 43 -24.43 -3.46 8.82
N VAL A 44 -23.71 -2.36 9.07
CA VAL A 44 -22.49 -2.00 8.33
C VAL A 44 -21.33 -2.94 8.66
N GLU A 45 -21.37 -3.58 9.82
CA GLU A 45 -20.40 -4.59 10.28
C GLU A 45 -20.48 -5.92 9.51
N TRP A 46 -21.48 -6.09 8.65
CA TRP A 46 -21.63 -7.24 7.75
C TRP A 46 -21.07 -6.96 6.36
N VAL A 47 -20.36 -5.85 6.19
CA VAL A 47 -19.78 -5.43 4.91
C VAL A 47 -18.26 -5.38 5.04
N ALA A 48 -17.57 -6.25 4.30
CA ALA A 48 -16.12 -6.19 4.13
C ALA A 48 -15.80 -5.27 2.95
N HIS A 49 -14.97 -4.26 3.17
CA HIS A 49 -14.62 -3.27 2.14
C HIS A 49 -13.24 -2.67 2.45
N PRO A 50 -12.62 -1.86 1.56
CA PRO A 50 -11.28 -1.33 1.79
C PRO A 50 -11.00 -0.63 3.13
N GLY A 51 -12.02 0.01 3.73
CA GLY A 51 -11.93 0.64 5.06
C GLY A 51 -12.13 -0.32 6.24
N THR A 52 -12.81 -1.45 6.01
CA THR A 52 -13.01 -2.54 6.99
C THR A 52 -12.75 -3.88 6.28
N PRO A 53 -11.48 -4.22 6.01
CA PRO A 53 -11.14 -5.26 5.04
C PRO A 53 -11.39 -6.69 5.55
N THR A 54 -11.53 -6.88 6.85
CA THR A 54 -11.58 -8.20 7.49
C THR A 54 -12.85 -8.39 8.30
N LEU A 55 -13.58 -9.47 8.00
CA LEU A 55 -14.71 -10.00 8.77
C LEU A 55 -14.44 -11.49 9.11
N PRO A 56 -15.18 -12.11 10.03
CA PRO A 56 -15.03 -13.54 10.31
C PRO A 56 -15.13 -14.39 9.04
N GLY A 57 -14.02 -15.03 8.67
CA GLY A 57 -13.89 -15.88 7.48
C GLY A 57 -13.92 -15.14 6.13
N LEU A 58 -13.84 -13.81 6.09
CA LEU A 58 -13.84 -13.03 4.85
C LEU A 58 -12.82 -11.90 4.91
N GLU A 59 -11.94 -11.83 3.91
CA GLU A 59 -10.98 -10.75 3.76
C GLU A 59 -11.02 -10.18 2.34
N VAL A 60 -10.98 -8.85 2.22
CA VAL A 60 -10.97 -8.11 0.94
C VAL A 60 -9.79 -7.15 0.86
N SER A 61 -9.45 -6.73 -0.36
CA SER A 61 -8.37 -5.76 -0.61
C SER A 61 -8.63 -4.40 0.06
N ARG A 62 -7.56 -3.77 0.57
CA ARG A 62 -7.58 -2.45 1.23
C ARG A 62 -7.55 -1.26 0.26
N GLN A 63 -7.49 -1.52 -1.04
CA GLN A 63 -7.32 -0.49 -2.05
C GLN A 63 -8.08 -0.80 -3.32
N ALA A 64 -8.28 0.23 -4.15
CA ALA A 64 -8.75 0.01 -5.52
C ALA A 64 -7.60 -0.44 -6.41
N ALA A 65 -7.78 -1.54 -7.14
CA ALA A 65 -6.77 -2.15 -7.99
C ALA A 65 -7.41 -2.75 -9.25
N ALA A 66 -6.59 -3.00 -10.27
CA ALA A 66 -7.05 -3.68 -11.49
C ALA A 66 -7.30 -5.17 -11.24
N ASP A 67 -6.59 -5.73 -10.26
CA ASP A 67 -6.71 -7.11 -9.81
C ASP A 67 -7.00 -7.15 -8.29
N HIS A 68 -7.90 -8.02 -7.86
CA HIS A 68 -8.22 -8.25 -6.45
C HIS A 68 -8.17 -9.71 -6.09
N ARG A 69 -7.86 -9.96 -4.82
CA ARG A 69 -7.96 -11.26 -4.16
C ARG A 69 -8.83 -11.10 -2.92
N LEU A 70 -9.87 -11.91 -2.81
CA LEU A 70 -10.69 -12.01 -1.61
C LEU A 70 -10.51 -13.43 -1.03
N ALA A 71 -10.14 -13.52 0.23
CA ALA A 71 -10.04 -14.80 0.93
C ALA A 71 -11.37 -15.11 1.62
N VAL A 72 -11.88 -16.32 1.45
CA VAL A 72 -13.16 -16.77 2.02
C VAL A 72 -12.97 -18.12 2.71
N ASP A 73 -13.22 -18.18 4.01
CA ASP A 73 -13.38 -19.41 4.78
C ASP A 73 -14.86 -19.58 5.16
N LEU A 74 -15.54 -20.44 4.41
CA LEU A 74 -16.96 -20.74 4.58
C LEU A 74 -17.28 -21.47 5.89
N ASP A 75 -16.30 -22.14 6.51
CA ASP A 75 -16.47 -22.83 7.79
C ASP A 75 -16.32 -21.86 8.97
N ALA A 76 -15.64 -20.73 8.76
CA ALA A 76 -15.50 -19.66 9.75
C ALA A 76 -16.65 -18.63 9.70
N MET A 77 -17.63 -18.81 8.80
CA MET A 77 -18.79 -17.93 8.69
C MET A 77 -19.72 -18.07 9.91
N PRO A 78 -20.22 -16.96 10.48
CA PRO A 78 -21.27 -17.02 11.50
C PRO A 78 -22.51 -17.75 10.98
N GLU A 79 -23.20 -18.49 11.85
CA GLU A 79 -24.38 -19.30 11.48
C GLU A 79 -25.52 -18.49 10.85
N ALA A 80 -25.63 -17.21 11.21
CA ALA A 80 -26.62 -16.31 10.64
C ALA A 80 -26.35 -15.94 9.16
N VAL A 81 -25.13 -16.14 8.65
CA VAL A 81 -24.74 -15.85 7.27
C VAL A 81 -25.12 -17.01 6.35
N HIS A 82 -25.97 -16.70 5.38
CA HIS A 82 -26.42 -17.67 4.37
C HIS A 82 -26.00 -17.28 2.96
N ARG A 83 -25.55 -16.02 2.77
CA ARG A 83 -25.14 -15.48 1.48
C ARG A 83 -23.92 -14.58 1.62
N ILE A 84 -23.01 -14.67 0.67
CA ILE A 84 -21.84 -13.78 0.52
C ILE A 84 -21.89 -13.21 -0.89
N SER A 85 -22.15 -11.91 -1.03
CA SER A 85 -22.23 -11.24 -2.34
C SER A 85 -20.92 -10.51 -2.61
N VAL A 86 -20.26 -10.81 -3.74
CA VAL A 86 -19.03 -10.12 -4.17
C VAL A 86 -19.40 -8.91 -5.00
N LEU A 87 -18.94 -7.75 -4.56
CA LEU A 87 -19.31 -6.44 -5.09
C LEU A 87 -18.10 -5.81 -5.77
N LEU A 88 -18.31 -5.27 -6.97
CA LEU A 88 -17.31 -4.46 -7.68
C LEU A 88 -17.88 -3.08 -7.95
N ALA A 89 -17.09 -2.03 -7.71
CA ALA A 89 -17.52 -0.65 -7.96
C ALA A 89 -16.41 0.20 -8.55
N LEU A 90 -16.78 1.10 -9.46
CA LEU A 90 -15.84 2.07 -10.01
C LEU A 90 -15.60 3.19 -8.99
N PRO A 91 -14.33 3.53 -8.71
CA PRO A 91 -14.01 4.56 -7.72
C PRO A 91 -14.37 5.95 -8.25
N ILE A 92 -14.97 6.76 -7.39
CA ILE A 92 -15.38 8.13 -7.73
C ILE A 92 -14.13 9.03 -7.78
N GLY A 93 -13.98 9.83 -8.84
CA GLY A 93 -12.86 10.78 -8.96
C GLY A 93 -12.76 11.44 -10.35
N VAL A 94 -12.08 12.58 -10.42
CA VAL A 94 -11.86 13.32 -11.68
C VAL A 94 -10.98 12.50 -12.63
N GLY A 95 -11.40 12.35 -13.88
CA GLY A 95 -10.64 11.62 -14.91
C GLY A 95 -10.75 10.09 -14.84
N ARG A 96 -11.63 9.54 -14.00
CA ARG A 96 -11.88 8.10 -13.89
C ARG A 96 -13.14 7.68 -14.66
N PRO A 97 -13.21 6.42 -15.14
CA PRO A 97 -14.43 5.90 -15.72
C PRO A 97 -15.57 5.92 -14.70
N THR A 98 -16.70 6.50 -15.08
CA THR A 98 -17.89 6.61 -14.23
C THR A 98 -18.90 5.49 -14.44
N ARG A 99 -18.68 4.64 -15.45
CA ARG A 99 -19.60 3.57 -15.85
C ARG A 99 -18.86 2.35 -16.41
N PHE A 100 -19.39 1.16 -16.15
CA PHE A 100 -18.76 -0.11 -16.57
C PHE A 100 -18.72 -0.30 -18.09
N GLY A 101 -19.61 0.33 -18.85
CA GLY A 101 -19.57 0.32 -20.32
C GLY A 101 -18.34 1.02 -20.93
N ALA A 102 -17.54 1.73 -20.12
CA ALA A 102 -16.32 2.40 -20.56
C ALA A 102 -15.02 1.66 -20.16
N VAL A 103 -15.12 0.47 -19.56
CA VAL A 103 -13.97 -0.33 -19.10
C VAL A 103 -14.09 -1.79 -19.59
N PRO A 104 -12.99 -2.56 -19.61
CA PRO A 104 -13.07 -4.00 -19.87
C PRO A 104 -14.00 -4.70 -18.88
N ALA A 105 -14.72 -5.73 -19.36
CA ALA A 105 -15.59 -6.53 -18.50
C ALA A 105 -14.77 -7.21 -17.39
N PRO A 106 -15.14 -7.07 -16.10
CA PRO A 106 -14.45 -7.75 -15.02
C PRO A 106 -14.54 -9.27 -15.18
N PHE A 107 -13.41 -9.94 -15.06
CA PHE A 107 -13.30 -11.38 -14.94
C PHE A 107 -13.21 -11.76 -13.46
N VAL A 108 -13.96 -12.77 -13.04
CA VAL A 108 -13.94 -13.29 -11.67
C VAL A 108 -13.72 -14.80 -11.70
N ALA A 109 -12.75 -15.28 -10.92
CA ALA A 109 -12.47 -16.70 -10.74
C ALA A 109 -12.56 -17.07 -9.26
N VAL A 110 -13.17 -18.20 -8.96
CA VAL A 110 -13.17 -18.82 -7.63
C VAL A 110 -12.19 -20.00 -7.68
N THR A 111 -11.15 -19.94 -6.87
CA THR A 111 -10.09 -20.94 -6.80
C THR A 111 -10.04 -21.58 -5.41
N GLY A 112 -9.47 -22.78 -5.33
CA GLY A 112 -8.96 -23.31 -4.07
C GLY A 112 -7.70 -22.58 -3.61
N LEU A 113 -7.25 -22.87 -2.38
CA LEU A 113 -6.00 -22.34 -1.84
C LEU A 113 -4.75 -22.84 -2.59
N ASP A 114 -4.88 -23.98 -3.27
CA ASP A 114 -3.87 -24.58 -4.14
C ASP A 114 -3.83 -23.93 -5.54
N GLY A 115 -4.63 -22.88 -5.77
CA GLY A 115 -4.75 -22.20 -7.06
C GLY A 115 -5.61 -22.95 -8.08
N THR A 116 -6.21 -24.09 -7.71
CA THR A 116 -7.09 -24.85 -8.61
C THR A 116 -8.36 -24.03 -8.90
N GLU A 117 -8.56 -23.62 -10.15
CA GLU A 117 -9.75 -22.87 -10.54
C GLU A 117 -10.99 -23.75 -10.56
N LEU A 118 -11.95 -23.47 -9.67
CA LEU A 118 -13.22 -24.16 -9.56
C LEU A 118 -14.22 -23.62 -10.57
N VAL A 119 -14.31 -22.30 -10.65
CA VAL A 119 -15.29 -21.57 -11.45
C VAL A 119 -14.70 -20.26 -11.97
N SER A 120 -15.05 -19.89 -13.21
CA SER A 120 -14.83 -18.53 -13.74
C SER A 120 -16.11 -17.90 -14.29
N TYR A 121 -16.14 -16.58 -14.30
CA TYR A 121 -17.23 -15.78 -14.83
C TYR A 121 -16.74 -14.42 -15.34
N THR A 122 -17.08 -14.09 -16.58
CA THR A 122 -16.89 -12.73 -17.11
C THR A 122 -18.17 -11.92 -16.96
N VAL A 123 -18.11 -10.81 -16.23
CA VAL A 123 -19.25 -9.92 -15.96
C VAL A 123 -19.52 -9.03 -17.18
N ALA A 124 -20.14 -9.58 -18.21
CA ALA A 124 -20.49 -8.88 -19.43
C ALA A 124 -21.87 -8.20 -19.37
N GLY A 125 -22.12 -7.25 -20.28
CA GLY A 125 -23.44 -6.63 -20.47
C GLY A 125 -23.76 -5.47 -19.51
N LEU A 126 -22.74 -4.84 -18.92
CA LEU A 126 -22.85 -3.59 -18.17
C LEU A 126 -22.63 -2.40 -19.12
N ASP A 127 -23.39 -1.32 -18.91
CA ASP A 127 -23.27 -0.05 -19.64
C ASP A 127 -23.22 1.14 -18.68
N SER A 128 -24.39 1.61 -18.20
CA SER A 128 -24.51 2.83 -17.39
C SER A 128 -24.20 2.63 -15.91
N GLU A 129 -23.96 1.40 -15.48
CA GLU A 129 -23.81 1.03 -14.08
C GLU A 129 -22.42 1.38 -13.53
N SER A 130 -22.36 1.72 -12.24
CA SER A 130 -21.12 2.09 -11.53
C SER A 130 -20.77 1.15 -10.38
N ALA A 131 -21.69 0.27 -9.98
CA ALA A 131 -21.45 -0.88 -9.11
C ALA A 131 -22.12 -2.14 -9.68
N VAL A 132 -21.61 -3.33 -9.34
CA VAL A 132 -22.15 -4.62 -9.77
C VAL A 132 -21.98 -5.68 -8.69
N VAL A 133 -23.00 -6.52 -8.50
CA VAL A 133 -22.86 -7.80 -7.80
C VAL A 133 -22.36 -8.82 -8.82
N ALA A 134 -21.10 -9.21 -8.71
CA ALA A 134 -20.46 -10.10 -9.69
C ALA A 134 -20.96 -11.54 -9.52
N LEU A 135 -20.79 -12.09 -8.31
CA LEU A 135 -21.23 -13.44 -7.95
C LEU A 135 -21.70 -13.50 -6.51
N GLU A 136 -22.42 -14.57 -6.18
CA GLU A 136 -22.90 -14.87 -4.84
C GLU A 136 -22.50 -16.29 -4.42
N LEU A 137 -21.94 -16.43 -3.23
CA LEU A 137 -21.85 -17.71 -2.55
C LEU A 137 -23.08 -17.84 -1.65
N TYR A 138 -23.81 -18.93 -1.74
CA TYR A 138 -25.03 -19.13 -0.96
C TYR A 138 -25.14 -20.55 -0.43
N ARG A 139 -25.68 -20.69 0.79
CA ARG A 139 -25.91 -21.97 1.44
C ARG A 139 -27.30 -22.48 1.13
N ARG A 140 -27.41 -23.75 0.69
CA ARG A 140 -28.69 -24.43 0.50
C ARG A 140 -28.56 -25.90 0.90
N GLN A 141 -29.39 -26.34 1.85
CA GLN A 141 -29.33 -27.71 2.41
C GLN A 141 -27.93 -28.06 2.93
N ASP A 142 -27.34 -27.17 3.73
CA ASP A 142 -25.99 -27.32 4.31
C ASP A 142 -24.82 -27.45 3.32
N ALA A 143 -25.06 -27.21 2.02
CA ALA A 143 -24.02 -27.13 1.01
C ALA A 143 -23.91 -25.71 0.45
N TRP A 144 -22.68 -25.22 0.30
CA TRP A 144 -22.39 -23.96 -0.37
C TRP A 144 -22.37 -24.11 -1.88
N LYS A 145 -22.89 -23.11 -2.57
CA LYS A 145 -22.93 -23.01 -4.02
C LYS A 145 -22.53 -21.60 -4.45
N VAL A 146 -21.91 -21.48 -5.61
CA VAL A 146 -21.65 -20.18 -6.25
C VAL A 146 -22.68 -19.94 -7.35
N ARG A 147 -23.11 -18.69 -7.50
CA ARG A 147 -24.01 -18.21 -8.55
C ARG A 147 -23.40 -17.00 -9.25
N ALA A 148 -23.38 -17.02 -10.59
CA ALA A 148 -23.07 -15.83 -11.37
C ALA A 148 -24.28 -14.89 -11.38
N ILE A 149 -24.10 -13.62 -10.99
CA ILE A 149 -25.21 -12.66 -10.82
C ILE A 149 -25.17 -11.57 -11.90
N GLY A 150 -24.05 -10.85 -11.99
CA GLY A 150 -23.87 -9.75 -12.95
C GLY A 150 -24.96 -8.68 -12.91
N GLN A 151 -25.47 -8.33 -11.72
CA GLN A 151 -26.50 -7.29 -11.57
C GLN A 151 -25.83 -5.95 -11.30
N GLY A 152 -25.91 -5.04 -12.26
CA GLY A 152 -25.37 -3.69 -12.15
C GLY A 152 -26.35 -2.71 -11.50
N TYR A 153 -25.79 -1.64 -10.92
CA TYR A 153 -26.51 -0.54 -10.27
C TYR A 153 -25.99 0.80 -10.80
N ALA A 154 -26.90 1.60 -11.37
CA ALA A 154 -26.58 2.92 -11.91
C ALA A 154 -26.20 3.92 -10.80
N GLY A 155 -26.91 3.95 -9.67
CA GLY A 155 -26.57 4.77 -8.50
C GLY A 155 -25.45 4.20 -7.62
N GLY A 156 -24.69 3.22 -8.13
CA GLY A 156 -23.48 2.71 -7.50
C GLY A 156 -23.73 1.94 -6.21
N LEU A 157 -22.76 2.00 -5.29
CA LEU A 157 -22.80 1.26 -4.03
C LEU A 157 -24.00 1.64 -3.14
N ALA A 158 -24.46 2.89 -3.21
CA ALA A 158 -25.59 3.34 -2.39
C ALA A 158 -26.90 2.64 -2.79
N ASP A 159 -27.20 2.56 -4.08
CA ASP A 159 -28.37 1.83 -4.59
C ASP A 159 -28.24 0.33 -4.30
N LEU A 160 -27.05 -0.23 -4.47
CA LEU A 160 -26.76 -1.64 -4.21
C LEU A 160 -27.03 -2.00 -2.74
N PHE A 161 -26.49 -1.24 -1.78
CA PHE A 161 -26.74 -1.51 -0.36
C PHE A 161 -28.20 -1.25 0.04
N THR A 162 -28.88 -0.31 -0.62
CA THR A 162 -30.31 -0.06 -0.41
C THR A 162 -31.13 -1.27 -0.86
N ASP A 163 -30.80 -1.88 -2.00
CA ASP A 163 -31.42 -3.11 -2.50
C ASP A 163 -31.20 -4.30 -1.54
N GLN A 164 -30.02 -4.35 -0.90
CA GLN A 164 -29.71 -5.32 0.16
C GLN A 164 -30.37 -4.99 1.52
N GLY A 165 -31.14 -3.90 1.62
CA GLY A 165 -31.91 -3.55 2.81
C GLY A 165 -31.15 -2.77 3.90
N LEU A 166 -29.97 -2.22 3.61
CA LEU A 166 -29.18 -1.46 4.58
C LEU A 166 -29.75 -0.05 4.79
N ALA A 167 -30.11 0.29 6.02
CA ALA A 167 -30.61 1.61 6.36
C ALA A 167 -29.57 2.73 6.16
N GLN A 168 -28.28 2.44 6.42
CA GLN A 168 -27.16 3.39 6.30
C GLN A 168 -26.45 3.31 4.94
N ALA A 169 -27.12 2.84 3.89
CA ALA A 169 -26.54 2.59 2.56
C ALA A 169 -25.72 3.78 2.00
N GLY A 170 -26.28 4.99 2.02
CA GLY A 170 -25.60 6.18 1.50
C GLY A 170 -24.38 6.60 2.33
N GLN A 171 -24.44 6.45 3.67
CA GLN A 171 -23.33 6.77 4.56
C GLN A 171 -22.17 5.78 4.39
N LEU A 172 -22.48 4.48 4.31
CA LEU A 172 -21.47 3.44 4.08
C LEU A 172 -20.82 3.59 2.70
N ALA A 173 -21.61 3.81 1.65
CA ALA A 173 -21.08 4.06 0.32
C ALA A 173 -20.17 5.31 0.28
N GLY A 174 -20.54 6.38 0.99
CA GLY A 174 -19.70 7.56 1.18
C GLY A 174 -18.37 7.22 1.86
N GLY A 175 -18.42 6.50 2.98
CA GLY A 175 -17.23 6.07 3.73
C GLY A 175 -16.31 5.14 2.93
N ILE A 176 -16.86 4.23 2.10
CA ILE A 176 -16.07 3.39 1.21
C ILE A 176 -15.34 4.23 0.16
N ASN A 177 -16.05 5.18 -0.47
CA ASN A 177 -15.45 6.06 -1.47
C ASN A 177 -14.37 6.95 -0.85
N GLU A 178 -14.58 7.43 0.38
CA GLU A 178 -13.59 8.21 1.11
C GLU A 178 -12.37 7.36 1.48
N ALA A 179 -12.57 6.15 2.03
CA ALA A 179 -11.48 5.23 2.34
C ALA A 179 -10.65 4.89 1.08
N VAL A 180 -11.31 4.72 -0.06
CA VAL A 180 -10.64 4.48 -1.36
C VAL A 180 -9.95 5.75 -1.87
N ALA A 181 -10.54 6.93 -1.70
CA ALA A 181 -9.91 8.20 -2.06
C ALA A 181 -8.67 8.48 -1.21
N GLN A 182 -8.72 8.19 0.09
CA GLN A 182 -7.58 8.25 1.01
C GLN A 182 -6.53 7.20 0.66
N GLY A 183 -6.95 5.97 0.33
CA GLY A 183 -6.05 4.92 -0.17
C GLY A 183 -5.34 5.33 -1.46
N VAL A 184 -6.04 5.95 -2.41
CA VAL A 184 -5.49 6.48 -3.66
C VAL A 184 -4.59 7.70 -3.44
N ALA A 185 -4.92 8.59 -2.50
CA ALA A 185 -4.08 9.72 -2.13
C ALA A 185 -2.77 9.28 -1.43
N ARG A 186 -2.75 8.06 -0.86
CA ARG A 186 -1.52 7.38 -0.42
C ARG A 186 -0.76 6.73 -1.59
N SER A 187 -1.40 6.48 -2.73
CA SER A 187 -0.80 5.85 -3.94
C SER A 187 -0.42 6.83 -5.07
N VAL A 188 -0.85 8.10 -5.04
CA VAL A 188 -0.49 9.15 -6.01
C VAL A 188 -0.34 10.47 -5.25
N PRO A 189 0.73 11.29 -5.48
CA PRO A 189 0.94 12.52 -4.72
C PRO A 189 -0.21 13.50 -4.98
N ALA A 190 -0.84 14.01 -3.92
CA ALA A 190 -1.57 15.26 -4.01
C ALA A 190 -0.56 16.40 -4.24
N PRO A 191 -0.81 17.35 -5.16
CA PRO A 191 0.03 18.52 -5.29
C PRO A 191 -0.07 19.35 -4.00
N PRO A 192 1.03 19.97 -3.53
CA PRO A 192 1.01 20.74 -2.30
C PRO A 192 -0.02 21.88 -2.40
N PRO A 193 -0.77 22.17 -1.32
CA PRO A 193 -1.61 23.36 -1.26
C PRO A 193 -0.71 24.57 -1.47
N ARG A 194 -1.06 25.42 -2.44
CA ARG A 194 -0.40 26.71 -2.60
C ARG A 194 -0.65 27.52 -1.34
N PRO A 195 0.35 28.22 -0.78
CA PRO A 195 0.06 29.25 0.21
C PRO A 195 -0.88 30.27 -0.45
N ASP A 196 -2.03 30.52 0.16
CA ASP A 196 -2.92 31.62 -0.19
C ASP A 196 -2.26 32.94 0.20
N GLY A 197 -1.23 33.29 -0.56
CA GLY A 197 -0.59 34.59 -0.60
C GLY A 197 -1.20 35.39 -1.73
N ASP A 198 -2.17 36.21 -1.36
CA ASP A 198 -2.61 37.40 -2.07
C ASP A 198 -3.44 37.20 -3.34
N ARG A 199 -4.77 37.31 -3.17
CA ARG A 199 -5.57 38.18 -4.03
C ARG A 199 -6.80 38.74 -3.31
N SER A 200 -6.63 40.01 -2.92
CA SER A 200 -7.54 41.13 -3.22
C SER A 200 -9.00 40.94 -2.78
N ARG A 201 -9.40 41.50 -1.64
CA ARG A 201 -9.75 42.93 -1.52
C ARG A 201 -10.38 43.45 -2.83
N GLN A 202 -11.71 43.33 -2.89
CA GLN A 202 -12.55 43.95 -3.91
C GLN A 202 -12.13 45.41 -4.14
N PRO A 203 -12.00 45.86 -5.40
CA PRO A 203 -11.95 47.27 -5.69
C PRO A 203 -13.37 47.85 -5.53
N ALA A 204 -13.63 48.41 -4.36
CA ALA A 204 -14.69 49.40 -4.19
C ALA A 204 -14.20 50.73 -4.78
N ALA A 205 -14.81 51.17 -5.87
CA ALA A 205 -14.75 52.56 -6.32
C ALA A 205 -15.72 53.40 -5.46
N PRO A 206 -15.48 54.71 -5.32
CA PRO A 206 -15.56 55.42 -4.05
C PRO A 206 -16.97 55.97 -3.75
N ALA A 207 -17.42 55.80 -2.50
CA ALA A 207 -18.52 56.60 -1.95
C ALA A 207 -17.94 57.71 -1.06
N LEU A 208 -18.35 58.93 -1.40
CA LEU A 208 -18.10 60.19 -0.70
C LEU A 208 -18.57 60.15 0.76
N GLY A 209 -17.93 60.99 1.58
CA GLY A 209 -17.95 60.97 3.05
C GLY A 209 -19.29 61.31 3.73
N PRO A 210 -19.32 61.24 5.07
CA PRO A 210 -20.50 61.59 5.84
C PRO A 210 -20.52 63.09 6.13
N ASP A 211 -21.62 63.76 5.81
CA ASP A 211 -22.13 64.82 6.69
C ASP A 211 -23.64 65.07 6.48
N GLN A 212 -24.36 64.81 7.56
CA GLN A 212 -25.52 65.53 8.10
C GLN A 212 -26.90 65.54 7.40
N SER A 213 -27.88 65.14 8.25
CA SER A 213 -29.23 65.71 8.45
C SER A 213 -30.45 65.11 7.74
N GLY A 214 -31.20 64.28 8.50
CA GLY A 214 -32.65 64.47 8.75
C GLY A 214 -33.68 64.20 7.64
N PRO A 215 -34.99 64.14 7.97
CA PRO A 215 -35.68 62.85 7.96
C PRO A 215 -36.95 62.75 7.08
N ALA A 216 -37.43 61.49 6.99
CA ALA A 216 -38.84 61.05 6.99
C ALA A 216 -39.59 60.78 5.66
N SER A 217 -40.26 59.61 5.70
CA SER A 217 -41.57 59.25 5.10
C SER A 217 -41.57 58.26 3.91
N ALA A 218 -42.18 57.11 4.14
CA ALA A 218 -42.66 56.11 3.17
C ALA A 218 -43.98 56.59 2.50
N PRO A 219 -44.77 55.80 1.71
CA PRO A 219 -44.56 54.47 1.12
C PRO A 219 -45.06 54.32 -0.36
N ASN A 220 -45.01 53.08 -0.89
CA ASN A 220 -45.96 52.40 -1.82
C ASN A 220 -45.61 52.10 -3.30
N SER A 221 -45.87 50.81 -3.61
CA SER A 221 -46.50 50.20 -4.80
C SER A 221 -45.65 49.68 -6.00
N VAL A 222 -45.96 48.43 -6.35
CA VAL A 222 -45.62 47.60 -7.56
C VAL A 222 -46.76 47.77 -8.61
N PRO A 223 -46.83 47.15 -9.83
CA PRO A 223 -45.90 46.33 -10.65
C PRO A 223 -45.96 46.54 -12.21
N GLN A 224 -45.26 45.68 -12.99
CA GLN A 224 -45.57 45.12 -14.36
C GLN A 224 -44.59 45.36 -15.56
N GLN A 225 -44.33 44.24 -16.27
CA GLN A 225 -43.76 44.00 -17.63
C GLN A 225 -44.80 44.30 -18.75
N PRO A 226 -44.61 44.01 -20.08
CA PRO A 226 -43.45 43.90 -21.00
C PRO A 226 -43.69 44.66 -22.35
N THR A 227 -42.83 44.53 -23.39
CA THR A 227 -43.22 44.39 -24.83
C THR A 227 -42.04 44.29 -25.81
N SER A 228 -42.19 43.42 -26.83
CA SER A 228 -41.54 43.50 -28.16
C SER A 228 -42.57 44.03 -29.18
N PRO A 229 -42.16 44.45 -30.40
CA PRO A 229 -42.60 43.70 -31.59
C PRO A 229 -41.65 43.72 -32.84
N TYR A 230 -42.05 42.88 -33.79
CA TYR A 230 -41.48 42.43 -35.09
C TYR A 230 -41.62 43.41 -36.29
N GLY A 231 -40.89 43.14 -37.39
CA GLY A 231 -41.34 43.40 -38.79
C GLY A 231 -40.26 43.73 -39.85
N THR A 232 -39.66 42.73 -40.52
CA THR A 232 -39.76 42.33 -41.97
C THR A 232 -39.36 43.32 -43.08
N GLN A 233 -38.39 42.92 -43.95
CA GLN A 233 -38.50 42.82 -45.44
C GLN A 233 -37.16 42.42 -46.13
N SER A 234 -37.23 41.63 -47.22
CA SER A 234 -36.21 41.30 -48.25
C SER A 234 -36.82 41.61 -49.65
N PRO A 235 -36.24 41.37 -50.87
CA PRO A 235 -34.93 40.78 -51.28
C PRO A 235 -34.23 41.39 -52.56
N GLY A 236 -33.05 40.83 -52.94
CA GLY A 236 -32.51 40.69 -54.32
C GLY A 236 -31.49 41.75 -54.82
N ALA A 237 -30.49 41.53 -55.69
CA ALA A 237 -29.81 40.36 -56.28
C ALA A 237 -28.56 40.84 -57.09
N SER A 238 -27.48 40.03 -57.13
CA SER A 238 -26.46 39.77 -58.20
C SER A 238 -25.59 40.88 -58.88
N GLY A 239 -24.27 40.61 -58.98
CA GLY A 239 -23.39 41.13 -60.05
C GLY A 239 -21.85 41.17 -59.75
N GLN A 240 -21.08 40.21 -60.28
CA GLN A 240 -19.59 40.23 -60.49
C GLN A 240 -19.21 40.97 -61.80
N PRO A 241 -17.93 41.09 -62.29
CA PRO A 241 -16.56 40.98 -61.70
C PRO A 241 -15.51 42.06 -62.16
N ALA A 242 -14.41 42.24 -61.38
CA ALA A 242 -12.96 42.54 -61.69
C ALA A 242 -12.55 43.63 -62.76
N PRO A 243 -11.24 43.95 -63.04
CA PRO A 243 -9.92 43.74 -62.37
C PRO A 243 -8.96 44.99 -62.40
N GLN A 244 -7.75 44.87 -61.81
CA GLN A 244 -6.40 45.18 -62.39
C GLN A 244 -5.35 45.79 -61.41
N SER A 245 -4.17 45.17 -61.43
CA SER A 245 -2.85 45.41 -60.77
C SER A 245 -2.13 46.68 -61.31
N PRO A 246 -0.77 46.93 -61.23
CA PRO A 246 0.40 46.17 -60.68
C PRO A 246 1.60 47.02 -60.11
N TYR A 247 2.74 46.33 -59.87
CA TYR A 247 4.19 46.71 -59.86
C TYR A 247 4.92 46.59 -58.50
N GLN A 248 5.77 45.56 -58.30
CA GLN A 248 7.22 45.38 -58.65
C GLN A 248 8.16 46.31 -57.87
N GLY A 249 9.30 45.88 -57.31
CA GLY A 249 10.05 44.63 -57.37
C GLY A 249 11.35 44.75 -56.54
N GLY A 250 12.07 43.65 -56.32
CA GLY A 250 13.39 43.64 -55.68
C GLY A 250 13.87 42.24 -55.28
N SER A 251 14.72 41.67 -56.11
CA SER A 251 15.18 40.27 -56.20
C SER A 251 16.50 39.95 -55.47
N GLY A 252 16.72 38.66 -55.17
CA GLY A 252 18.05 38.02 -54.97
C GLY A 252 18.05 36.97 -53.85
N ALA A 253 17.70 35.70 -54.08
CA ALA A 253 18.48 34.58 -54.68
C ALA A 253 19.06 33.63 -53.62
N GLY A 254 18.67 32.34 -53.68
CA GLY A 254 19.30 31.22 -52.95
C GLY A 254 18.34 30.08 -52.58
N ASP A 255 18.26 29.06 -53.44
CA ASP A 255 17.55 27.77 -53.32
C ASP A 255 17.79 27.03 -51.98
N GLY A 256 16.95 26.16 -51.41
CA GLY A 256 15.79 25.42 -51.89
C GLY A 256 15.97 23.91 -51.63
N ALA A 257 15.41 23.36 -50.53
CA ALA A 257 15.03 21.94 -50.41
C ALA A 257 14.14 21.63 -49.17
N GLN A 258 12.82 21.79 -49.40
CA GLN A 258 11.69 20.96 -48.96
C GLN A 258 11.55 20.45 -47.50
N GLN A 259 10.67 21.13 -46.76
CA GLN A 259 9.73 20.53 -45.81
C GLN A 259 8.32 20.51 -46.44
N PRO A 260 7.50 19.46 -46.24
CA PRO A 260 6.06 19.51 -46.52
C PRO A 260 5.30 20.25 -45.40
N ALA A 261 4.25 20.95 -45.81
CA ALA A 261 3.40 21.81 -44.99
C ALA A 261 2.62 21.07 -43.89
N PRO A 262 2.34 21.72 -42.74
CA PRO A 262 1.40 21.24 -41.73
C PRO A 262 -0.02 21.68 -42.06
N THR A 263 -0.98 20.77 -41.94
CA THR A 263 -2.40 21.09 -41.82
C THR A 263 -2.82 21.14 -40.35
N SER A 264 -3.64 22.15 -40.05
CA SER A 264 -4.51 22.34 -38.88
C SER A 264 -3.88 22.60 -37.51
N GLY A 265 -3.64 23.89 -37.22
CA GLY A 265 -4.35 24.62 -36.15
C GLY A 265 -4.22 24.12 -34.72
N GLY A 266 -3.03 24.22 -34.13
CA GLY A 266 -2.85 24.17 -32.67
C GLY A 266 -3.14 25.55 -32.05
N ILE A 267 -3.98 25.58 -31.02
CA ILE A 267 -4.19 26.76 -30.18
C ILE A 267 -2.89 27.01 -29.41
N ASP A 268 -2.34 28.22 -29.52
CA ASP A 268 -1.15 28.66 -28.80
C ASP A 268 -1.52 29.08 -27.36
N TYR A 269 -0.99 28.36 -26.38
CA TYR A 269 -1.15 28.65 -24.94
C TYR A 269 0.06 29.36 -24.33
N SER A 270 0.78 30.18 -25.10
CA SER A 270 1.90 30.97 -24.55
C SER A 270 1.40 32.26 -23.86
N HIS A 271 1.14 32.18 -22.55
CA HIS A 271 0.99 33.36 -21.71
C HIS A 271 2.36 33.85 -21.20
N PRO A 272 2.74 35.14 -21.31
CA PRO A 272 4.11 35.63 -21.08
C PRO A 272 4.61 35.65 -19.62
N ARG A 273 3.98 34.94 -18.68
CA ARG A 273 4.35 34.96 -17.25
C ARG A 273 4.29 33.60 -16.53
N ARG A 274 4.32 32.48 -17.25
CA ARG A 274 4.48 31.16 -16.62
C ARG A 274 5.96 30.88 -16.39
N GLN A 275 6.45 31.11 -15.18
CA GLN A 275 7.67 30.43 -14.73
C GLN A 275 7.31 28.94 -14.63
N THR A 276 7.70 28.17 -15.65
CA THR A 276 7.65 26.72 -15.62
C THR A 276 8.60 26.23 -14.55
N SER A 277 8.08 25.61 -13.48
CA SER A 277 8.83 24.58 -12.77
C SER A 277 9.33 23.57 -13.80
N ALA A 278 10.62 23.29 -13.80
CA ALA A 278 11.23 22.36 -14.75
C ALA A 278 10.51 20.99 -14.65
N PRO A 279 10.19 20.34 -15.77
CA PRO A 279 9.71 18.96 -15.73
C PRO A 279 10.73 18.07 -15.01
N PRO A 280 10.30 17.04 -14.26
CA PRO A 280 11.22 16.13 -13.60
C PRO A 280 12.18 15.51 -14.63
N PRO A 281 13.45 15.32 -14.28
CA PRO A 281 14.42 14.76 -15.21
C PRO A 281 13.95 13.38 -15.69
N PRO A 282 14.12 13.05 -16.99
CA PRO A 282 13.73 11.74 -17.53
C PRO A 282 14.42 10.61 -16.74
N PRO A 283 13.80 9.42 -16.65
CA PRO A 283 14.44 8.28 -15.99
C PRO A 283 15.79 7.99 -16.64
N PRO A 284 16.86 7.78 -15.83
CA PRO A 284 18.11 7.28 -16.37
C PRO A 284 17.81 5.93 -17.04
N THR A 285 17.83 5.92 -18.37
CA THR A 285 17.42 4.76 -19.16
C THR A 285 18.65 3.94 -19.49
N ALA A 286 18.60 2.63 -19.25
CA ALA A 286 19.65 1.72 -19.68
C ALA A 286 19.92 1.87 -21.19
N PRO A 287 21.19 1.87 -21.64
CA PRO A 287 21.50 1.85 -23.06
C PRO A 287 20.91 0.58 -23.70
N PRO A 288 20.52 0.62 -25.00
CA PRO A 288 19.94 -0.53 -25.67
C PRO A 288 20.86 -1.75 -25.54
N ALA A 289 20.31 -2.87 -25.10
CA ALA A 289 21.08 -4.11 -24.95
C ALA A 289 21.64 -4.55 -26.31
N GLU A 290 22.93 -4.91 -26.36
CA GLU A 290 23.51 -5.56 -27.53
C GLU A 290 22.78 -6.89 -27.79
N PRO A 291 22.56 -7.30 -29.05
CA PRO A 291 21.88 -8.54 -29.36
C PRO A 291 22.53 -9.74 -28.65
N GLY A 292 21.79 -10.41 -27.77
CA GLY A 292 22.27 -11.57 -27.00
C GLY A 292 22.94 -11.25 -25.66
N ARG A 293 22.98 -9.99 -25.22
CA ARG A 293 23.36 -9.61 -23.85
C ARG A 293 22.15 -9.13 -23.05
N PRO A 294 22.06 -9.45 -21.74
CA PRO A 294 21.05 -8.85 -20.89
C PRO A 294 21.29 -7.33 -20.77
N PRO A 295 20.22 -6.51 -20.63
CA PRO A 295 20.35 -5.08 -20.40
C PRO A 295 21.15 -4.82 -19.11
N GLN A 296 21.99 -3.79 -19.12
CA GLN A 296 22.70 -3.37 -17.91
C GLN A 296 21.71 -2.65 -16.97
N PRO A 297 21.59 -3.09 -15.70
CA PRO A 297 20.69 -2.44 -14.75
C PRO A 297 21.17 -1.02 -14.44
N VAL A 298 20.21 -0.11 -14.23
CA VAL A 298 20.48 1.28 -13.89
C VAL A 298 19.63 1.64 -12.68
N ALA A 299 20.26 2.27 -11.67
CA ALA A 299 19.56 2.71 -10.48
C ALA A 299 18.54 3.82 -10.82
N GLY A 300 17.30 3.62 -10.37
CA GLY A 300 16.18 4.53 -10.63
C GLY A 300 15.64 4.43 -12.06
N ASP A 301 15.76 3.28 -12.71
CA ASP A 301 15.20 3.01 -14.04
C ASP A 301 13.67 2.81 -14.03
N ALA A 302 13.11 2.44 -12.88
CA ALA A 302 11.68 2.31 -12.67
C ALA A 302 10.94 3.65 -12.87
N THR A 303 9.63 3.58 -13.09
CA THR A 303 8.78 4.77 -13.24
C THR A 303 8.61 5.49 -11.91
N GLY A 304 8.57 6.82 -11.93
CA GLY A 304 8.44 7.64 -10.73
C GLY A 304 8.72 9.12 -10.97
N TRP A 305 8.17 9.96 -10.09
CA TRP A 305 8.20 11.43 -10.19
C TRP A 305 9.48 11.99 -9.55
N SER A 306 10.02 11.32 -8.54
CA SER A 306 11.29 11.62 -7.89
C SER A 306 12.27 10.44 -8.00
N MET A 307 13.57 10.70 -7.81
CA MET A 307 14.56 9.62 -7.75
C MET A 307 14.27 8.64 -6.62
N GLU A 308 13.84 9.15 -5.47
CA GLU A 308 13.44 8.32 -4.32
C GLU A 308 12.28 7.37 -4.67
N GLU A 309 11.25 7.87 -5.35
CA GLU A 309 10.11 7.06 -5.77
C GLU A 309 10.53 5.99 -6.79
N ARG A 310 11.42 6.32 -7.73
CA ARG A 310 11.96 5.35 -8.69
C ARG A 310 12.74 4.24 -7.99
N LEU A 311 13.63 4.59 -7.05
CA LEU A 311 14.40 3.59 -6.30
C LEU A 311 13.50 2.69 -5.45
N TYR A 312 12.47 3.24 -4.82
CA TYR A 312 11.48 2.45 -4.09
C TYR A 312 10.72 1.48 -5.01
N ASN A 313 10.25 1.97 -6.16
CA ASN A 313 9.53 1.15 -7.13
C ASN A 313 10.42 0.07 -7.73
N GLN A 314 11.71 0.35 -7.93
CA GLN A 314 12.69 -0.62 -8.39
C GLN A 314 12.93 -1.73 -7.35
N VAL A 315 13.14 -1.36 -6.08
CA VAL A 315 13.25 -2.34 -4.98
C VAL A 315 11.99 -3.21 -4.87
N TRP A 316 10.81 -2.60 -5.03
CA TRP A 316 9.55 -3.33 -5.06
C TRP A 316 9.45 -4.30 -6.25
N GLY A 317 9.87 -3.87 -7.44
CA GLY A 317 9.94 -4.72 -8.63
C GLY A 317 10.86 -5.93 -8.42
N MET A 318 12.05 -5.71 -7.84
CA MET A 318 12.98 -6.79 -7.51
C MET A 318 12.38 -7.79 -6.51
N PHE A 319 11.61 -7.32 -5.52
CA PHE A 319 10.88 -8.18 -4.58
C PHE A 319 9.84 -9.05 -5.29
N GLU A 320 9.01 -8.44 -6.14
CA GLU A 320 7.99 -9.14 -6.94
C GLU A 320 8.61 -10.16 -7.89
N ASP A 321 9.69 -9.80 -8.56
CA ASP A 321 10.35 -10.67 -9.54
C ASP A 321 11.02 -11.86 -8.88
N LEU A 322 11.67 -11.67 -7.73
CA LEU A 322 12.22 -12.77 -6.94
C LEU A 322 11.13 -13.72 -6.43
N ALA A 323 10.00 -13.19 -5.95
CA ALA A 323 8.85 -13.99 -5.55
C ALA A 323 8.30 -14.82 -6.73
N ARG A 324 8.15 -14.18 -7.90
CA ARG A 324 7.58 -14.79 -9.10
C ARG A 324 8.47 -15.87 -9.70
N THR A 325 9.77 -15.62 -9.85
CA THR A 325 10.72 -16.62 -10.40
C THR A 325 10.86 -17.81 -9.46
N THR A 326 10.86 -17.59 -8.15
CA THR A 326 10.89 -18.67 -7.16
C THR A 326 9.61 -19.51 -7.19
N ALA A 327 8.44 -18.88 -7.33
CA ALA A 327 7.17 -19.58 -7.51
C ALA A 327 7.19 -20.47 -8.76
N ALA A 328 7.68 -19.93 -9.89
CA ALA A 328 7.78 -20.66 -11.15
C ALA A 328 8.73 -21.86 -11.03
N TYR A 329 9.86 -21.70 -10.35
CA TYR A 329 10.78 -22.80 -10.04
C TYR A 329 10.12 -23.88 -9.18
N ARG A 330 9.51 -23.52 -8.04
CA ARG A 330 8.86 -24.49 -7.14
C ARG A 330 7.74 -25.24 -7.86
N SER A 331 6.89 -24.53 -8.60
CA SER A 331 5.83 -25.15 -9.41
C SER A 331 6.36 -26.10 -10.49
N ALA A 332 7.50 -25.78 -11.11
CA ALA A 332 8.13 -26.66 -12.11
C ALA A 332 8.71 -27.93 -11.47
N VAL A 333 9.27 -27.83 -10.26
CA VAL A 333 9.73 -28.98 -9.47
C VAL A 333 8.56 -29.87 -9.08
N ASP A 334 7.48 -29.29 -8.53
CA ASP A 334 6.27 -30.04 -8.16
C ASP A 334 5.64 -30.75 -9.37
N PHE A 335 5.64 -30.09 -10.53
CA PHE A 335 5.19 -30.70 -11.78
C PHE A 335 6.07 -31.87 -12.21
N ALA A 336 7.39 -31.74 -12.09
CA ALA A 336 8.33 -32.82 -12.40
C ALA A 336 8.11 -34.02 -11.48
N GLU A 337 7.91 -33.80 -10.18
CA GLU A 337 7.61 -34.83 -9.19
C GLU A 337 6.27 -35.52 -9.49
N SER A 338 5.19 -34.77 -9.68
CA SER A 338 3.88 -35.33 -10.03
C SER A 338 3.90 -36.14 -11.33
N ARG A 339 4.73 -35.71 -12.30
CA ARG A 339 4.94 -36.46 -13.53
C ARG A 339 5.68 -37.76 -13.29
N MET A 340 6.75 -37.73 -12.50
CA MET A 340 7.52 -38.93 -12.14
C MET A 340 6.63 -39.95 -11.44
N ASP A 341 5.85 -39.54 -10.45
CA ASP A 341 4.92 -40.41 -9.72
C ASP A 341 3.92 -41.11 -10.64
N LYS A 342 3.31 -40.36 -11.58
CA LYS A 342 2.40 -40.94 -12.57
C LYS A 342 3.07 -41.97 -13.47
N GLU A 343 4.31 -41.73 -13.87
CA GLU A 343 5.07 -42.65 -14.70
C GLU A 343 5.48 -43.92 -13.91
N LEU A 344 5.86 -43.77 -12.63
CA LEU A 344 6.15 -44.89 -11.73
C LEU A 344 4.91 -45.74 -11.47
N ASP A 345 3.76 -45.11 -11.20
CA ASP A 345 2.47 -45.80 -11.01
C ASP A 345 2.05 -46.59 -12.25
N GLN A 346 2.23 -46.00 -13.44
CA GLN A 346 1.97 -46.70 -14.70
C GLN A 346 2.86 -47.94 -14.84
N VAL A 347 4.16 -47.80 -14.55
CA VAL A 347 5.10 -48.93 -14.58
C VAL A 347 4.70 -50.00 -13.57
N LEU A 348 4.26 -49.64 -12.37
CA LEU A 348 3.81 -50.61 -11.35
C LEU A 348 2.49 -51.29 -11.73
N SER A 349 1.60 -50.60 -12.44
CA SER A 349 0.29 -51.11 -12.86
C SER A 349 0.38 -52.19 -13.95
N ASP A 350 1.42 -52.18 -14.78
CA ASP A 350 1.63 -53.20 -15.83
C ASP A 350 2.15 -54.52 -15.23
N PRO A 351 1.46 -55.65 -15.38
CA PRO A 351 1.97 -56.94 -14.91
C PRO A 351 3.26 -57.40 -15.59
N ARG A 352 3.55 -56.92 -16.82
CA ARG A 352 4.72 -57.34 -17.61
C ARG A 352 6.04 -56.71 -17.16
N SER A 353 5.97 -55.54 -16.54
CA SER A 353 7.13 -54.79 -16.03
C SER A 353 7.61 -55.32 -14.66
N ARG A 354 6.85 -56.20 -14.00
CA ARG A 354 7.16 -56.72 -12.64
C ARG A 354 8.16 -57.87 -12.60
N ILE A 355 8.45 -58.53 -13.72
CA ILE A 355 9.20 -59.81 -13.76
C ILE A 355 10.50 -59.69 -14.62
N GLY A 356 10.85 -58.50 -15.14
CA GLY A 356 12.08 -58.31 -15.93
C GLY A 356 12.59 -56.87 -16.01
N GLY A 357 13.83 -56.68 -16.51
CA GLY A 357 14.57 -55.40 -16.50
C GLY A 357 13.96 -54.24 -17.32
N GLN A 358 12.85 -54.46 -18.04
CA GLN A 358 12.09 -53.38 -18.68
C GLN A 358 11.44 -52.44 -17.66
N GLY A 359 11.00 -52.95 -16.51
CA GLY A 359 10.48 -52.12 -15.43
C GLY A 359 11.57 -51.24 -14.80
N ASP A 360 12.78 -51.77 -14.66
CA ASP A 360 13.94 -51.01 -14.16
C ASP A 360 14.33 -49.89 -15.14
N ALA A 361 14.42 -50.19 -16.44
CA ALA A 361 14.74 -49.19 -17.47
C ALA A 361 13.68 -48.08 -17.57
N ALA A 362 12.40 -48.39 -17.39
CA ALA A 362 11.34 -47.40 -17.40
C ALA A 362 11.37 -46.48 -16.16
N ARG A 363 11.68 -47.03 -14.98
CA ARG A 363 11.90 -46.25 -13.75
C ARG A 363 13.12 -45.33 -13.89
N GLU A 364 14.23 -45.84 -14.43
CA GLU A 364 15.43 -45.06 -14.68
C GLU A 364 15.17 -43.92 -15.69
N ALA A 365 14.40 -44.17 -16.75
CA ALA A 365 14.01 -43.15 -17.72
C ALA A 365 13.04 -42.09 -17.15
N ALA A 366 12.16 -42.47 -16.21
CA ALA A 366 11.31 -41.51 -15.49
C ALA A 366 12.14 -40.62 -14.57
N GLN A 367 13.07 -41.21 -13.81
CA GLN A 367 14.00 -40.47 -12.96
C GLN A 367 14.88 -39.51 -13.75
N ALA A 368 15.41 -39.96 -14.90
CA ALA A 368 16.24 -39.12 -15.77
C ALA A 368 15.48 -37.89 -16.29
N ARG A 369 14.21 -38.06 -16.68
CA ARG A 369 13.34 -36.96 -17.14
C ARG A 369 12.96 -36.02 -16.01
N HIS A 370 12.69 -36.53 -14.81
CA HIS A 370 12.50 -35.71 -13.62
C HIS A 370 13.73 -34.82 -13.37
N THR A 371 14.92 -35.43 -13.32
CA THR A 371 16.18 -34.70 -13.11
C THR A 371 16.43 -33.68 -14.21
N GLU A 372 16.13 -34.00 -15.48
CA GLU A 372 16.25 -33.05 -16.59
C GLU A 372 15.34 -31.82 -16.40
N LEU A 373 14.06 -32.02 -16.05
CA LEU A 373 13.11 -30.93 -15.82
C LEU A 373 13.51 -30.05 -14.63
N VAL A 374 13.91 -30.66 -13.51
CA VAL A 374 14.39 -29.93 -12.33
C VAL A 374 15.65 -29.11 -12.65
N ASN A 375 16.59 -29.68 -13.41
CA ASN A 375 17.79 -28.96 -13.83
C ASN A 375 17.47 -27.79 -14.77
N GLN A 376 16.51 -27.95 -15.68
CA GLN A 376 16.05 -26.86 -16.56
C GLN A 376 15.38 -25.73 -15.76
N ALA A 377 14.52 -26.08 -14.81
CA ALA A 377 13.88 -25.11 -13.91
C ALA A 377 14.92 -24.38 -13.06
N ARG A 378 15.89 -25.11 -12.49
CA ARG A 378 16.98 -24.54 -11.70
C ARG A 378 17.83 -23.58 -12.53
N ALA A 379 18.19 -23.95 -13.75
CA ALA A 379 18.96 -23.09 -14.65
C ALA A 379 18.21 -21.82 -15.07
N ALA A 380 16.86 -21.84 -15.10
CA ALA A 380 16.07 -20.64 -15.31
C ALA A 380 16.12 -19.72 -14.09
N LEU A 381 15.87 -20.27 -12.90
CA LEU A 381 15.96 -19.54 -11.63
C LEU A 381 17.34 -18.91 -11.40
N ASP A 382 18.43 -19.66 -11.64
CA ASP A 382 19.79 -19.16 -11.45
C ASP A 382 20.10 -17.97 -12.38
N ARG A 383 19.53 -17.93 -13.60
CA ARG A 383 19.67 -16.78 -14.51
C ARG A 383 18.94 -15.55 -13.98
N ASP A 384 17.72 -15.74 -13.49
CA ASP A 384 16.90 -14.64 -12.95
C ASP A 384 17.52 -14.08 -11.66
N ILE A 385 18.01 -14.95 -10.76
CA ILE A 385 18.77 -14.55 -9.56
C ILE A 385 20.02 -13.76 -9.95
N ALA A 386 20.77 -14.20 -10.97
CA ALA A 386 21.97 -13.48 -11.41
C ALA A 386 21.63 -12.08 -11.96
N GLN A 387 20.52 -11.93 -12.67
CA GLN A 387 20.02 -10.63 -13.13
C GLN A 387 19.64 -9.72 -11.95
N LEU A 388 18.85 -10.23 -11.00
CA LEU A 388 18.43 -9.48 -9.82
C LEU A 388 19.61 -9.12 -8.91
N THR A 389 20.64 -9.96 -8.85
CA THR A 389 21.89 -9.68 -8.13
C THR A 389 22.62 -8.51 -8.78
N ALA A 390 22.78 -8.52 -10.11
CA ALA A 390 23.38 -7.40 -10.83
C ALA A 390 22.59 -6.10 -10.66
N GLU A 391 21.25 -6.19 -10.58
CA GLU A 391 20.41 -5.04 -10.28
C GLU A 391 20.63 -4.50 -8.86
N SER A 392 20.67 -5.39 -7.86
CA SER A 392 20.97 -5.04 -6.46
C SER A 392 22.31 -4.33 -6.32
N GLU A 393 23.34 -4.78 -7.03
CA GLU A 393 24.69 -4.18 -7.02
C GLU A 393 24.71 -2.72 -7.52
N VAL A 394 23.77 -2.35 -8.40
CA VAL A 394 23.63 -0.98 -8.90
C VAL A 394 22.69 -0.15 -8.03
N VAL A 395 21.61 -0.75 -7.54
CA VAL A 395 20.57 -0.08 -6.75
C VAL A 395 21.07 0.26 -5.34
N GLU A 396 21.66 -0.69 -4.61
CA GLU A 396 22.04 -0.51 -3.20
C GLU A 396 22.96 0.70 -2.96
N PRO A 397 24.03 0.94 -3.75
CA PRO A 397 24.87 2.14 -3.59
C PRO A 397 24.15 3.46 -3.89
N ALA A 398 23.07 3.43 -4.66
CA ALA A 398 22.28 4.61 -5.01
C ALA A 398 21.17 4.93 -3.99
N LEU A 399 20.91 4.02 -3.04
CA LEU A 399 19.86 4.21 -2.04
C LEU A 399 20.17 5.40 -1.11
N PRO A 400 19.19 6.30 -0.86
CA PRO A 400 19.35 7.35 0.13
C PRO A 400 19.42 6.79 1.55
N PRO A 401 19.88 7.55 2.56
CA PRO A 401 20.00 7.07 3.95
C PRO A 401 18.75 6.40 4.51
N ALA A 402 17.55 6.83 4.10
CA ALA A 402 16.30 6.21 4.52
C ALA A 402 16.15 4.75 4.07
N PHE A 403 16.68 4.39 2.89
CA PHE A 403 16.58 3.06 2.29
C PHE A 403 17.89 2.26 2.40
N ALA A 404 19.00 2.93 2.70
CA ALA A 404 20.32 2.34 2.70
C ALA A 404 20.64 1.54 3.97
N ARG A 405 21.48 0.51 3.85
CA ARG A 405 22.08 -0.17 5.01
C ARG A 405 22.99 0.77 5.81
N TRP A 406 23.28 0.43 7.07
CA TRP A 406 24.18 1.23 7.93
C TRP A 406 25.64 1.24 7.49
N ASP A 407 26.08 0.25 6.70
CA ASP A 407 27.41 0.21 6.07
C ASP A 407 27.47 0.98 4.74
N ASN A 408 26.34 1.50 4.25
CA ASN A 408 26.29 2.21 3.00
C ASN A 408 27.04 3.57 3.08
N PRO A 409 27.85 3.92 2.07
CA PRO A 409 28.56 5.20 2.02
C PRO A 409 27.66 6.45 2.17
N ALA A 410 26.37 6.36 1.84
CA ALA A 410 25.40 7.44 1.98
C ALA A 410 25.37 8.08 3.38
N TRP A 411 25.71 7.32 4.44
CA TRP A 411 25.76 7.83 5.81
C TRP A 411 26.95 8.74 6.11
N HIS A 412 28.05 8.68 5.34
CA HIS A 412 29.23 9.53 5.55
C HIS A 412 28.96 11.01 5.21
N ALA A 413 28.07 11.24 4.25
CA ALA A 413 27.63 12.57 3.84
C ALA A 413 26.25 12.93 4.44
N TYR A 414 25.83 12.24 5.50
CA TYR A 414 24.53 12.41 6.11
C TYR A 414 24.26 13.89 6.48
N ARG A 415 23.04 14.32 6.18
CA ARG A 415 22.44 15.59 6.59
C ARG A 415 21.04 15.31 7.09
N VAL A 416 20.62 16.01 8.13
CA VAL A 416 19.23 15.94 8.60
C VAL A 416 18.31 16.40 7.47
N PRO A 417 17.31 15.61 7.08
CA PRO A 417 16.45 15.92 5.96
C PRO A 417 15.51 17.09 6.29
N MET A 418 15.00 17.75 5.24
CA MET A 418 14.03 18.84 5.36
C MET A 418 12.59 18.35 5.17
N GLU A 419 12.41 17.17 4.62
CA GLU A 419 11.11 16.55 4.33
C GLU A 419 11.14 15.09 4.83
N ILE A 420 9.97 14.57 5.20
CA ILE A 420 9.83 13.16 5.59
C ILE A 420 9.97 12.31 4.32
N PRO A 421 10.88 11.32 4.28
CA PRO A 421 11.03 10.44 3.13
C PRO A 421 9.82 9.54 2.97
N MET A 422 9.67 8.99 1.78
CA MET A 422 8.53 8.17 1.40
C MET A 422 8.44 6.86 2.19
N ALA A 423 9.60 6.29 2.52
CA ALA A 423 9.71 5.01 3.22
C ALA A 423 10.97 4.96 4.08
N VAL A 424 11.10 3.88 4.86
CA VAL A 424 12.28 3.58 5.64
C VAL A 424 12.59 2.08 5.55
N ARG A 425 13.86 1.72 5.46
CA ARG A 425 14.29 0.31 5.53
C ARG A 425 14.17 -0.20 6.95
N LEU A 426 13.47 -1.31 7.13
CA LEU A 426 13.43 -2.04 8.40
C LEU A 426 14.42 -3.20 8.41
N GLY A 427 14.77 -3.81 7.28
CA GLY A 427 15.74 -4.89 7.25
C GLY A 427 15.94 -5.38 5.84
N ASP A 428 16.36 -6.63 5.71
CA ASP A 428 16.51 -7.29 4.42
C ASP A 428 15.64 -8.55 4.38
N LEU A 429 15.19 -8.92 3.19
CA LEU A 429 14.44 -10.14 2.91
C LEU A 429 15.25 -10.99 1.93
N HIS A 430 15.26 -12.30 2.14
CA HIS A 430 15.74 -13.25 1.15
C HIS A 430 14.92 -14.54 1.18
N LEU A 431 15.04 -15.33 0.12
CA LEU A 431 14.45 -16.66 0.03
C LEU A 431 15.52 -17.74 0.22
N PRO A 432 15.16 -18.97 0.65
CA PRO A 432 16.11 -20.08 0.81
C PRO A 432 16.90 -20.40 -0.47
N GLU A 433 16.29 -20.19 -1.63
CA GLU A 433 16.89 -20.42 -2.94
C GLU A 433 18.05 -19.47 -3.25
N SER A 434 18.10 -18.30 -2.60
CA SER A 434 19.16 -17.31 -2.76
C SER A 434 19.39 -16.51 -1.48
N ALA A 435 20.25 -17.03 -0.59
CA ALA A 435 20.59 -16.35 0.65
C ALA A 435 21.47 -15.10 0.46
N ASP A 436 22.21 -15.05 -0.66
CA ASP A 436 23.12 -13.94 -0.98
C ASP A 436 22.37 -12.71 -1.52
N LEU A 437 21.26 -12.92 -2.24
CA LEU A 437 20.43 -11.84 -2.78
C LEU A 437 19.50 -11.29 -1.68
N ARG A 438 19.84 -10.12 -1.16
CA ARG A 438 19.08 -9.43 -0.11
C ARG A 438 18.26 -8.29 -0.68
N ILE A 439 16.94 -8.40 -0.56
CA ILE A 439 16.00 -7.37 -0.98
C ILE A 439 15.70 -6.43 0.21
N PRO A 440 15.88 -5.11 0.08
CA PRO A 440 15.54 -4.18 1.16
C PRO A 440 14.05 -4.24 1.55
N MET A 441 13.76 -4.47 2.84
CA MET A 441 12.40 -4.36 3.38
C MET A 441 12.07 -2.90 3.66
N LEU A 442 11.40 -2.23 2.71
CA LEU A 442 11.00 -0.83 2.83
C LEU A 442 9.54 -0.71 3.32
N ILE A 443 9.31 0.09 4.36
CA ILE A 443 7.98 0.40 4.90
C ILE A 443 7.69 1.89 4.73
N ARG A 444 6.48 2.23 4.28
CA ARG A 444 6.03 3.62 4.08
C ARG A 444 6.00 4.42 5.38
N LEU A 445 6.29 5.71 5.27
CA LEU A 445 6.12 6.67 6.36
C LEU A 445 4.90 7.58 6.12
N PRO A 446 4.21 8.02 7.19
CA PRO A 446 4.39 7.61 8.59
C PRO A 446 4.04 6.13 8.80
N LEU A 447 4.58 5.52 9.86
CA LEU A 447 4.33 4.10 10.15
C LEU A 447 2.83 3.86 10.35
N GLU A 448 2.25 2.94 9.60
CA GLU A 448 0.82 2.60 9.76
C GLU A 448 0.57 1.62 10.91
N ARG A 449 1.61 0.89 11.32
CA ARG A 449 1.56 -0.09 12.41
C ARG A 449 2.76 0.12 13.31
N GLY A 450 2.56 -0.10 14.60
CA GLY A 450 3.67 -0.25 15.51
C GLY A 450 4.51 -1.49 15.20
N LEU A 451 5.67 -1.59 15.83
CA LEU A 451 6.63 -2.67 15.64
C LEU A 451 6.66 -3.55 16.89
N TRP A 452 6.77 -4.85 16.70
CA TRP A 452 7.09 -5.81 17.76
C TRP A 452 8.37 -6.53 17.38
N ILE A 453 9.43 -6.32 18.15
CA ILE A 453 10.71 -7.00 18.00
C ILE A 453 10.71 -8.14 19.01
N ASP A 454 10.69 -9.36 18.49
CA ASP A 454 10.64 -10.57 19.29
C ASP A 454 11.97 -10.75 20.04
N SER A 455 11.87 -10.82 21.36
CA SER A 455 13.00 -11.13 22.25
C SER A 455 12.93 -12.54 22.85
N GLY A 456 11.89 -13.31 22.49
CA GLY A 456 11.69 -14.70 22.89
C GLY A 456 12.46 -15.67 22.02
N ARG A 457 12.49 -16.94 22.42
CA ARG A 457 13.32 -17.97 21.78
C ARG A 457 13.04 -18.08 20.27
N ALA A 458 13.98 -17.61 19.45
CA ALA A 458 14.01 -17.92 18.04
C ALA A 458 14.64 -19.31 17.83
N ALA A 459 13.96 -20.19 17.09
CA ALA A 459 14.63 -21.35 16.52
C ALA A 459 15.58 -20.81 15.45
N SER A 460 16.90 -20.82 15.68
CA SER A 460 17.82 -20.44 14.60
C SER A 460 17.70 -21.46 13.46
N LEU A 461 17.81 -20.99 12.23
CA LEU A 461 17.82 -21.83 11.02
C LEU A 461 18.91 -22.92 11.08
N ASP A 462 19.99 -22.67 11.83
CA ASP A 462 21.12 -23.57 12.01
C ASP A 462 20.98 -24.53 13.22
N GLY A 463 19.85 -24.50 13.94
CA GLY A 463 19.60 -25.33 15.12
C GLY A 463 20.45 -24.98 16.35
N SER A 464 21.20 -23.87 16.30
CA SER A 464 21.93 -23.32 17.44
C SER A 464 20.99 -22.60 18.42
N PHE A 465 21.21 -22.77 19.72
CA PHE A 465 20.48 -22.04 20.74
C PHE A 465 21.21 -20.73 21.03
N THR A 466 20.63 -19.61 20.63
CA THR A 466 21.06 -18.30 21.14
C THR A 466 20.65 -18.21 22.61
N ASP A 467 21.55 -17.77 23.49
CA ASP A 467 21.21 -17.51 24.89
C ASP A 467 20.06 -16.49 24.96
N ALA A 468 19.09 -16.71 25.84
CA ALA A 468 17.93 -15.84 25.98
C ALA A 468 18.33 -14.42 26.38
N HIS A 469 19.41 -14.26 27.14
CA HIS A 469 19.96 -12.95 27.47
C HIS A 469 20.56 -12.25 26.24
N ASP A 470 21.32 -12.99 25.42
CA ASP A 470 21.88 -12.47 24.17
C ASP A 470 20.79 -12.06 23.18
N LEU A 471 19.69 -12.82 23.11
CA LEU A 471 18.58 -12.51 22.21
C LEU A 471 17.83 -11.24 22.64
N ARG A 472 17.58 -11.04 23.94
CA ARG A 472 17.02 -9.79 24.47
C ARG A 472 17.93 -8.59 24.19
N ARG A 473 19.24 -8.77 24.34
CA ARG A 473 20.22 -7.73 23.99
C ARG A 473 20.17 -7.39 22.49
N LEU A 474 20.18 -8.40 21.61
CA LEU A 474 20.07 -8.20 20.16
C LEU A 474 18.74 -7.55 19.75
N ALA A 475 17.64 -7.90 20.42
CA ALA A 475 16.33 -7.30 20.19
C ALA A 475 16.33 -5.81 20.55
N MET A 476 16.95 -5.45 21.66
CA MET A 476 17.15 -4.05 22.04
C MET A 476 18.11 -3.30 21.10
N ASP A 477 19.21 -3.93 20.67
CA ASP A 477 20.13 -3.34 19.69
C ASP A 477 19.40 -3.07 18.36
N THR A 478 18.51 -4.00 17.94
CA THR A 478 17.65 -3.86 16.76
C THR A 478 16.67 -2.70 16.94
N ALA A 479 16.00 -2.60 18.09
CA ALA A 479 15.08 -1.49 18.42
C ALA A 479 15.79 -0.13 18.36
N VAL A 480 17.00 -0.04 18.92
CA VAL A 480 17.82 1.17 18.89
C VAL A 480 18.25 1.52 17.47
N ALA A 481 18.62 0.54 16.65
CA ALA A 481 18.93 0.76 15.24
C ALA A 481 17.74 1.33 14.46
N HIS A 482 16.52 0.81 14.67
CA HIS A 482 15.30 1.35 14.06
C HIS A 482 14.97 2.75 14.56
N ALA A 483 14.99 2.97 15.88
CA ALA A 483 14.71 4.27 16.48
C ALA A 483 15.69 5.35 16.00
N ALA A 484 16.98 5.01 15.93
CA ALA A 484 18.00 5.90 15.42
C ALA A 484 17.82 6.21 13.93
N ARG A 485 17.42 5.23 13.12
CA ARG A 485 17.08 5.46 11.71
C ARG A 485 15.89 6.40 11.59
N LEU A 486 14.82 6.16 12.33
CA LEU A 486 13.63 7.03 12.33
C LEU A 486 13.99 8.47 12.74
N LEU A 487 14.76 8.64 13.83
CA LEU A 487 15.27 9.95 14.23
C LEU A 487 16.14 10.62 13.15
N ALA A 488 16.90 9.84 12.39
CA ALA A 488 17.78 10.35 11.35
C ALA A 488 17.05 10.74 10.06
N VAL A 489 15.92 10.10 9.76
CA VAL A 489 15.21 10.30 8.49
C VAL A 489 14.06 11.29 8.60
N TYR A 490 13.65 11.67 9.80
CA TYR A 490 12.67 12.73 10.00
C TYR A 490 13.34 14.12 10.05
N PRO A 491 12.63 15.18 9.64
CA PRO A 491 13.10 16.54 9.84
C PRO A 491 13.33 16.87 11.33
N ALA A 492 14.27 17.79 11.57
CA ALA A 492 14.63 18.17 12.93
C ALA A 492 13.41 18.71 13.70
N GLY A 493 13.06 18.05 14.80
CA GLY A 493 11.93 18.44 15.64
C GLY A 493 10.59 17.83 15.24
N GLU A 494 10.50 17.09 14.13
CA GLU A 494 9.25 16.44 13.69
C GLU A 494 9.08 15.00 14.19
N PHE A 495 10.08 14.45 14.88
CA PHE A 495 10.04 13.12 15.48
C PHE A 495 10.64 13.09 16.88
N THR A 496 9.92 12.49 17.81
CA THR A 496 10.26 12.44 19.24
C THR A 496 10.17 11.01 19.76
N VAL A 497 11.18 10.57 20.52
CA VAL A 497 11.28 9.20 21.04
C VAL A 497 11.18 9.20 22.56
N HIS A 498 10.28 8.37 23.08
CA HIS A 498 10.10 8.03 24.49
C HIS A 498 10.52 6.59 24.73
N VAL A 499 11.01 6.29 25.93
CA VAL A 499 11.45 4.94 26.29
C VAL A 499 10.89 4.57 27.65
N ILE A 500 10.33 3.38 27.75
CA ILE A 500 9.96 2.71 29.00
C ILE A 500 10.88 1.49 29.15
N ASP A 501 11.64 1.46 30.25
CA ASP A 501 12.56 0.38 30.59
C ASP A 501 12.56 0.17 32.12
N PRO A 502 11.52 -0.47 32.68
CA PRO A 502 11.23 -0.38 34.12
C PRO A 502 12.31 -0.98 35.01
N ALA A 503 12.93 -2.11 34.63
CA ALA A 503 14.07 -2.68 35.33
C ALA A 503 15.43 -2.11 34.88
N GLY A 504 15.49 -1.28 33.84
CA GLY A 504 16.73 -0.78 33.28
C GLY A 504 17.55 -1.84 32.51
N SER A 505 16.91 -2.93 32.07
CA SER A 505 17.60 -4.05 31.41
C SER A 505 18.14 -3.69 30.02
N GLY A 506 17.55 -2.67 29.39
CA GLY A 506 17.96 -2.15 28.08
C GLY A 506 19.03 -1.05 28.14
N ALA A 507 19.49 -0.64 29.33
CA ALA A 507 20.35 0.54 29.51
C ALA A 507 21.62 0.55 28.64
N GLN A 508 22.26 -0.60 28.45
CA GLN A 508 23.47 -0.70 27.62
C GLN A 508 23.16 -0.43 26.14
N ALA A 509 22.12 -1.05 25.59
CA ALA A 509 21.72 -0.86 24.20
C ALA A 509 21.21 0.57 23.95
N LEU A 510 20.49 1.16 24.92
CA LEU A 510 19.95 2.52 24.85
C LEU A 510 21.01 3.62 24.97
N ALA A 511 22.23 3.29 25.39
CA ALA A 511 23.30 4.25 25.64
C ALA A 511 23.53 5.27 24.51
N PRO A 512 23.54 4.90 23.20
CA PRO A 512 23.72 5.87 22.12
C PRO A 512 22.61 6.92 22.06
N LEU A 513 21.35 6.55 22.34
CA LEU A 513 20.21 7.48 22.34
C LEU A 513 20.24 8.39 23.57
N VAL A 514 20.56 7.83 24.74
CA VAL A 514 20.63 8.58 26.00
C VAL A 514 21.79 9.56 25.99
N GLN A 515 22.99 9.13 25.61
CA GLN A 515 24.20 9.96 25.64
C GLN A 515 24.17 11.11 24.64
N THR A 516 23.51 10.94 23.49
CA THR A 516 23.36 12.01 22.50
C THR A 516 22.23 12.98 22.84
N GLY A 517 21.37 12.66 23.81
CA GLY A 517 20.27 13.52 24.23
C GLY A 517 19.14 13.64 23.21
N VAL A 518 18.96 12.64 22.35
CA VAL A 518 17.90 12.62 21.32
C VAL A 518 16.55 12.11 21.84
N LEU A 519 16.49 11.61 23.07
CA LEU A 519 15.22 11.19 23.69
C LEU A 519 14.46 12.40 24.25
N ALA A 520 13.14 12.29 24.33
CA ALA A 520 12.28 13.32 24.94
C ALA A 520 12.60 13.54 26.43
N GLY A 521 13.13 12.50 27.09
CA GLY A 521 13.54 12.48 28.48
C GLY A 521 14.32 11.20 28.79
N PRO A 522 14.76 11.02 30.05
CA PRO A 522 15.40 9.77 30.45
C PRO A 522 14.43 8.59 30.31
N PRO A 523 14.91 7.35 30.05
CA PRO A 523 14.07 6.16 30.06
C PRO A 523 13.26 6.06 31.36
N ALA A 524 11.95 5.85 31.23
CA ALA A 524 11.06 5.69 32.37
C ALA A 524 11.36 4.39 33.11
N ALA A 525 11.72 4.52 34.38
CA ALA A 525 12.04 3.43 35.29
C ALA A 525 10.92 3.19 36.32
N GLY A 526 10.72 1.93 36.70
CA GLY A 526 9.67 1.50 37.63
C GLY A 526 8.23 1.78 37.17
N ALA A 527 7.26 1.28 37.95
CA ALA A 527 5.84 1.39 37.61
C ALA A 527 5.31 2.83 37.53
N ALA A 528 5.85 3.74 38.35
CA ALA A 528 5.46 5.15 38.32
C ALA A 528 5.88 5.85 37.01
N GLY A 529 7.09 5.56 36.51
CA GLY A 529 7.56 6.08 35.23
C GLY A 529 6.76 5.55 34.05
N VAL A 530 6.42 4.25 34.08
CA VAL A 530 5.53 3.60 33.11
C VAL A 530 4.19 4.33 33.03
N ALA A 531 3.52 4.47 34.17
CA ALA A 531 2.20 5.08 34.25
C ALA A 531 2.20 6.55 33.76
N ASP A 532 3.24 7.31 34.12
CA ASP A 532 3.40 8.72 33.72
C ASP A 532 3.57 8.89 32.20
N VAL A 533 4.46 8.10 31.57
CA VAL A 533 4.66 8.16 30.11
C VAL A 533 3.39 7.73 29.36
N LEU A 534 2.76 6.63 29.77
CA LEU A 534 1.54 6.14 29.13
C LEU A 534 0.38 7.14 29.29
N ALA A 535 0.20 7.71 30.48
CA ALA A 535 -0.84 8.73 30.70
C ALA A 535 -0.66 9.94 29.79
N ARG A 536 0.56 10.49 29.68
CA ARG A 536 0.83 11.63 28.78
C ARG A 536 0.55 11.32 27.31
N LEU A 537 0.95 10.14 26.83
CA LEU A 537 0.73 9.75 25.44
C LEU A 537 -0.75 9.45 25.17
N THR A 538 -1.48 8.84 26.11
CA THR A 538 -2.93 8.64 26.01
C THR A 538 -3.66 9.98 25.93
N GLU A 539 -3.35 10.92 26.84
CA GLU A 539 -3.95 12.26 26.84
C GLU A 539 -3.68 13.00 25.52
N ARG A 540 -2.46 12.88 24.99
CA ARG A 540 -2.10 13.41 23.66
C ARG A 540 -3.02 12.85 22.56
N VAL A 541 -3.19 11.52 22.51
CA VAL A 541 -4.05 10.87 21.51
C VAL A 541 -5.48 11.40 21.62
N ASP A 542 -6.02 11.45 22.83
CA ASP A 542 -7.38 11.93 23.09
C ASP A 542 -7.59 13.38 22.63
N LEU A 543 -6.62 14.26 22.92
CA LEU A 543 -6.68 15.67 22.52
C LEU A 543 -6.68 15.84 20.99
N ILE A 544 -5.78 15.13 20.29
CA ILE A 544 -5.69 15.23 18.82
C ILE A 544 -6.95 14.62 18.19
N GLN A 545 -7.42 13.48 18.67
CA GLN A 545 -8.66 12.88 18.17
C GLN A 545 -9.87 13.78 18.38
N MET A 546 -9.98 14.42 19.55
CA MET A 546 -11.06 15.37 19.83
C MET A 546 -11.01 16.57 18.87
N ALA A 547 -9.82 17.11 18.60
CA ALA A 547 -9.63 18.20 17.64
C ALA A 547 -10.04 17.78 16.21
N LEU A 548 -9.63 16.58 15.76
CA LEU A 548 -9.98 16.03 14.46
C LEU A 548 -11.49 15.78 14.33
N ARG A 549 -12.10 15.14 15.34
CA ARG A 549 -13.54 14.82 15.35
C ARG A 549 -14.41 16.07 15.45
N GLY A 550 -13.91 17.12 16.09
CA GLY A 550 -14.53 18.44 16.14
C GLY A 550 -14.36 19.28 14.86
N GLY A 551 -13.63 18.78 13.86
CA GLY A 551 -13.36 19.50 12.62
C GLY A 551 -12.49 20.75 12.80
N ALA A 552 -11.73 20.84 13.90
CA ALA A 552 -10.92 21.99 14.26
C ALA A 552 -9.49 21.55 14.57
N PRO A 553 -8.71 21.08 13.57
CA PRO A 553 -7.33 20.64 13.77
C PRO A 553 -6.42 21.75 14.33
N ASP A 554 -6.73 23.01 14.04
CA ASP A 554 -6.01 24.19 14.55
C ASP A 554 -6.39 24.57 15.99
N ALA A 555 -7.35 23.87 16.61
CA ALA A 555 -7.78 24.14 17.99
C ALA A 555 -6.92 23.45 19.05
N LEU A 556 -5.79 22.85 18.65
CA LEU A 556 -4.81 22.31 19.60
C LEU A 556 -4.30 23.43 20.52
N PRO A 557 -3.97 23.13 21.79
CA PRO A 557 -3.43 24.11 22.72
C PRO A 557 -2.22 24.86 22.13
N PRO A 558 -2.07 26.17 22.38
CA PRO A 558 -0.90 26.91 21.92
C PRO A 558 0.39 26.27 22.41
N GLY A 559 1.35 26.03 21.51
CA GLY A 559 2.62 25.35 21.84
C GLY A 559 2.51 23.83 21.97
N PHE A 560 1.40 23.22 21.54
CA PHE A 560 1.28 21.77 21.47
C PHE A 560 2.29 21.21 20.46
N ASP A 561 3.09 20.26 20.91
CA ASP A 561 4.06 19.55 20.07
C ASP A 561 3.31 18.78 18.98
N THR A 562 3.55 19.06 17.70
CA THR A 562 2.92 18.34 16.58
C THR A 562 3.79 17.22 16.02
N SER A 563 4.96 16.97 16.63
CA SER A 563 5.87 15.93 16.20
C SER A 563 5.25 14.53 16.34
N GLN A 564 5.65 13.66 15.42
CA GLN A 564 5.38 12.23 15.49
C GLN A 564 6.11 11.68 16.72
N GLN A 565 5.46 10.77 17.45
CA GLN A 565 5.98 10.19 18.68
C GLN A 565 6.25 8.71 18.46
N LEU A 566 7.37 8.22 18.98
CA LEU A 566 7.67 6.79 19.09
C LEU A 566 7.82 6.44 20.56
N LEU A 567 7.06 5.45 21.03
CA LEU A 567 7.23 4.85 22.35
C LEU A 567 7.94 3.50 22.21
N ILE A 568 9.19 3.42 22.68
CA ILE A 568 9.89 2.15 22.84
C ILE A 568 9.50 1.56 24.21
N VAL A 569 8.98 0.34 24.21
CA VAL A 569 8.62 -0.41 25.41
C VAL A 569 9.52 -1.62 25.51
N ASN A 570 10.41 -1.62 26.50
CA ASN A 570 11.24 -2.76 26.87
C ASN A 570 10.73 -3.39 28.18
N ASP A 571 11.19 -4.61 28.44
CA ASP A 571 11.06 -5.29 29.73
C ASP A 571 9.60 -5.55 30.13
N PHE A 572 8.69 -5.53 29.15
CA PHE A 572 7.32 -5.98 29.33
C PHE A 572 7.31 -7.48 29.67
N PRO A 573 6.57 -7.94 30.69
CA PRO A 573 5.55 -7.22 31.46
C PRO A 573 6.01 -6.57 32.78
N HIS A 574 7.31 -6.56 33.09
CA HIS A 574 7.79 -6.00 34.35
C HIS A 574 7.45 -4.51 34.48
N GLY A 575 6.85 -4.12 35.61
CA GLY A 575 6.44 -2.73 35.86
C GLY A 575 5.11 -2.32 35.22
N PHE A 576 4.40 -3.22 34.54
CA PHE A 576 3.09 -2.95 33.94
C PHE A 576 1.93 -3.53 34.78
N ASP A 577 1.03 -2.66 35.22
CA ASP A 577 -0.25 -3.05 35.80
C ASP A 577 -1.35 -3.15 34.73
N ASP A 578 -2.53 -3.65 35.10
CA ASP A 578 -3.65 -3.84 34.15
C ASP A 578 -4.07 -2.55 33.43
N ARG A 579 -3.94 -1.41 34.11
CA ARG A 579 -4.21 -0.09 33.54
C ARG A 579 -3.19 0.27 32.47
N ALA A 580 -1.90 0.09 32.76
CA ALA A 580 -0.82 0.31 31.80
C ALA A 580 -0.98 -0.58 30.56
N VAL A 581 -1.35 -1.85 30.74
CA VAL A 581 -1.65 -2.76 29.62
C VAL A 581 -2.82 -2.26 28.78
N THR A 582 -3.89 -1.78 29.42
CA THR A 582 -5.04 -1.20 28.72
C THR A 582 -4.65 0.03 27.91
N GLN A 583 -3.81 0.90 28.47
CA GLN A 583 -3.30 2.09 27.77
C GLN A 583 -2.38 1.71 26.60
N LEU A 584 -1.51 0.71 26.76
CA LEU A 584 -0.67 0.21 25.67
C LEU A 584 -1.51 -0.27 24.48
N ARG A 585 -2.59 -1.01 24.75
CA ARG A 585 -3.53 -1.47 23.72
C ARG A 585 -4.20 -0.29 23.02
N TYR A 586 -4.70 0.67 23.80
CA TYR A 586 -5.29 1.89 23.25
C TYR A 586 -4.30 2.64 22.34
N LEU A 587 -3.05 2.80 22.78
CA LEU A 587 -2.01 3.46 21.98
C LEU A 587 -1.66 2.66 20.71
N ALA A 588 -1.70 1.32 20.75
CA ALA A 588 -1.46 0.51 19.56
C ALA A 588 -2.59 0.63 18.52
N ASP A 589 -3.84 0.71 18.97
CA ASP A 589 -5.02 0.77 18.10
C ASP A 589 -5.26 2.20 17.57
N GLU A 590 -5.19 3.20 18.45
CA GLU A 590 -5.63 4.57 18.17
C GLU A 590 -4.47 5.55 17.95
N GLY A 591 -3.27 5.21 18.41
CA GLY A 591 -2.08 6.06 18.32
C GLY A 591 -1.60 6.33 16.89
N PRO A 592 -1.44 5.32 16.00
CA PRO A 592 -0.86 5.52 14.67
C PRO A 592 -1.60 6.57 13.83
N ALA A 593 -2.93 6.63 13.94
CA ALA A 593 -3.78 7.59 13.23
C ALA A 593 -3.51 9.05 13.59
N VAL A 594 -2.94 9.30 14.78
CA VAL A 594 -2.60 10.63 15.29
C VAL A 594 -1.09 10.81 15.53
N GLY A 595 -0.29 9.92 14.97
CA GLY A 595 1.16 10.01 14.98
C GLY A 595 1.84 9.58 16.29
N VAL A 596 1.23 8.66 17.05
CA VAL A 596 1.87 7.99 18.18
C VAL A 596 2.10 6.52 17.82
N HIS A 597 3.36 6.15 17.65
CA HIS A 597 3.79 4.82 17.21
C HIS A 597 4.36 4.02 18.38
N LEU A 598 4.03 2.73 18.44
CA LEU A 598 4.52 1.82 19.46
C LEU A 598 5.63 0.92 18.89
N MET A 599 6.73 0.75 19.61
CA MET A 599 7.76 -0.25 19.33
C MET A 599 7.98 -1.09 20.59
N MET A 600 7.51 -2.33 20.56
CA MET A 600 7.65 -3.26 21.68
C MET A 600 8.86 -4.16 21.49
N VAL A 601 9.66 -4.32 22.53
CA VAL A 601 10.69 -5.34 22.66
C VAL A 601 10.24 -6.28 23.76
N ALA A 602 9.71 -7.43 23.37
CA ALA A 602 9.06 -8.35 24.30
C ALA A 602 9.09 -9.79 23.79
N ASP A 603 9.11 -10.71 24.74
CA ASP A 603 8.86 -12.14 24.52
C ASP A 603 7.37 -12.41 24.70
N ARG A 604 6.75 -13.05 23.70
CA ARG A 604 5.33 -13.39 23.76
C ARG A 604 5.04 -14.44 24.85
N GLU A 605 5.97 -15.33 25.16
CA GLU A 605 5.81 -16.33 26.22
C GLU A 605 5.78 -15.68 27.60
N ASP A 606 6.67 -14.71 27.86
CA ASP A 606 6.69 -13.94 29.11
C ASP A 606 5.39 -13.16 29.32
N ALA A 607 4.79 -12.69 28.22
CA ALA A 607 3.54 -11.95 28.21
C ALA A 607 2.29 -12.83 28.37
N ALA A 608 2.41 -14.17 28.27
CA ALA A 608 1.27 -15.09 28.31
C ALA A 608 0.49 -15.05 29.63
N GLY A 609 1.11 -14.55 30.72
CA GLY A 609 0.47 -14.36 32.02
C GLY A 609 -0.75 -13.42 32.01
N TYR A 610 -0.86 -12.52 31.03
CA TYR A 610 -2.03 -11.64 30.84
C TYR A 610 -3.14 -12.31 30.00
N GLY A 611 -2.93 -13.55 29.57
CA GLY A 611 -3.89 -14.34 28.80
C GLY A 611 -4.12 -13.82 27.37
N PRO A 612 -5.25 -14.17 26.74
CA PRO A 612 -5.54 -13.83 25.33
C PRO A 612 -5.78 -12.33 25.11
N LEU A 613 -5.76 -11.51 26.16
CA LEU A 613 -5.95 -10.06 26.07
C LEU A 613 -4.85 -9.36 25.28
N LEU A 614 -3.67 -9.96 25.13
CA LEU A 614 -2.58 -9.38 24.34
C LEU A 614 -2.58 -9.84 22.88
N ASP A 615 -3.37 -10.85 22.50
CA ASP A 615 -3.41 -11.31 21.11
C ASP A 615 -3.83 -10.22 20.11
N PRO A 616 -4.82 -9.35 20.40
CA PRO A 616 -5.13 -8.21 19.54
C PRO A 616 -3.94 -7.23 19.40
N LEU A 617 -3.23 -6.96 20.50
CA LEU A 617 -2.05 -6.10 20.50
C LEU A 617 -0.96 -6.66 19.58
N TRP A 618 -0.62 -7.94 19.70
CA TRP A 618 0.39 -8.57 18.86
C TRP A 618 0.00 -8.60 17.38
N ARG A 619 -1.30 -8.74 17.07
CA ARG A 619 -1.82 -8.70 15.69
C ARG A 619 -1.81 -7.29 15.08
N ALA A 620 -1.92 -6.25 15.90
CA ALA A 620 -1.88 -4.87 15.45
C ALA A 620 -0.45 -4.43 15.07
N LEU A 621 0.57 -5.05 15.66
CA LEU A 621 1.99 -4.74 15.44
C LEU A 621 2.60 -5.59 14.32
N LEU A 622 3.57 -5.02 13.60
CA LEU A 622 4.42 -5.76 12.67
C LEU A 622 5.50 -6.50 13.45
N ARG A 623 5.47 -7.83 13.42
CA ARG A 623 6.51 -8.68 14.03
C ARG A 623 7.81 -8.58 13.22
N LEU A 624 8.92 -8.41 13.94
CA LEU A 624 10.30 -8.44 13.48
C LEU A 624 11.11 -9.30 14.45
N THR A 625 12.27 -9.80 14.02
CA THR A 625 13.14 -10.65 14.84
C THR A 625 14.53 -10.06 14.99
N ALA A 626 15.17 -10.34 16.13
CA ALA A 626 16.53 -9.89 16.43
C ALA A 626 17.63 -10.71 15.71
N VAL A 627 17.24 -11.80 15.06
CA VAL A 627 18.07 -12.71 14.28
C VAL A 627 17.35 -13.11 13.00
N PRO A 628 18.06 -13.62 11.98
CA PRO A 628 17.43 -14.14 10.77
C PRO A 628 16.35 -15.19 11.07
N ASP A 629 15.12 -14.97 10.57
CA ASP A 629 13.96 -15.85 10.80
C ASP A 629 12.95 -15.75 9.64
N ASP A 630 12.31 -16.86 9.27
CA ASP A 630 11.46 -17.00 8.07
C ASP A 630 9.96 -16.80 8.31
N HIS A 631 9.61 -15.81 9.14
CA HIS A 631 8.25 -15.59 9.62
C HIS A 631 7.39 -14.64 8.77
N LEU A 632 7.97 -14.01 7.74
CA LEU A 632 7.25 -13.09 6.86
C LEU A 632 6.76 -13.83 5.63
N ALA A 633 5.51 -13.59 5.23
CA ALA A 633 4.95 -14.15 4.01
C ALA A 633 4.69 -13.06 2.97
N ASP A 634 5.00 -13.32 1.70
CA ASP A 634 4.57 -12.42 0.63
C ASP A 634 3.05 -12.50 0.38
N PRO A 635 2.41 -11.42 -0.09
CA PRO A 635 0.95 -11.36 -0.23
C PRO A 635 0.39 -12.14 -1.43
N TRP A 636 1.24 -12.60 -2.36
CA TRP A 636 0.79 -13.19 -3.62
C TRP A 636 0.80 -14.71 -3.58
N VAL A 637 1.98 -15.28 -3.34
CA VAL A 637 2.24 -16.72 -3.37
C VAL A 637 2.34 -17.28 -1.94
N GLY A 638 2.74 -16.46 -0.97
CA GLY A 638 2.87 -16.87 0.42
C GLY A 638 4.17 -17.62 0.72
N HIS A 639 5.27 -17.30 0.02
CA HIS A 639 6.58 -17.81 0.41
C HIS A 639 6.95 -17.31 1.80
N ALA A 640 7.59 -18.15 2.59
CA ALA A 640 8.28 -17.75 3.81
C ALA A 640 9.60 -17.04 3.44
N TRP A 641 9.67 -15.75 3.74
CA TRP A 641 10.84 -14.90 3.55
C TRP A 641 11.63 -14.80 4.86
N THR A 642 12.94 -15.03 4.76
CA THR A 642 13.84 -14.81 5.86
C THR A 642 14.11 -13.31 6.01
N TYR A 643 13.64 -12.76 7.13
CA TYR A 643 13.94 -11.39 7.54
C TYR A 643 15.30 -11.32 8.20
N VAL A 644 16.16 -10.40 7.79
CA VAL A 644 17.46 -10.11 8.41
C VAL A 644 17.43 -8.71 9.02
N PRO A 645 17.69 -8.57 10.34
CA PRO A 645 17.62 -7.28 11.01
C PRO A 645 18.73 -6.31 10.54
N PRO A 646 18.48 -4.98 10.63
CA PRO A 646 19.37 -3.95 10.09
C PRO A 646 20.49 -3.63 11.11
N LEU A 647 21.31 -4.62 11.44
CA LEU A 647 22.35 -4.47 12.44
C LEU A 647 23.41 -3.46 11.99
N VAL A 648 23.80 -2.56 12.90
CA VAL A 648 24.92 -1.66 12.69
C VAL A 648 26.22 -2.50 12.68
N PRO A 649 27.12 -2.32 11.70
CA PRO A 649 28.36 -3.09 11.66
C PRO A 649 29.15 -2.97 12.98
N PRO A 650 29.65 -4.08 13.55
CA PRO A 650 30.41 -4.06 14.80
C PRO A 650 31.59 -3.09 14.73
N GLY A 651 31.73 -2.24 15.74
CA GLY A 651 32.79 -1.22 15.80
C GLY A 651 32.54 0.03 14.96
N SER A 652 31.44 0.12 14.21
CA SER A 652 31.07 1.33 13.48
C SER A 652 30.65 2.46 14.41
N GLN A 653 31.08 3.69 14.11
CA GLN A 653 30.65 4.91 14.80
C GLN A 653 29.48 5.61 14.09
N VAL A 654 28.96 5.05 12.99
CA VAL A 654 27.92 5.69 12.16
C VAL A 654 26.70 6.12 12.98
N LEU A 655 26.25 5.25 13.88
CA LEU A 655 25.09 5.51 14.73
C LEU A 655 25.32 6.73 15.63
N GLN A 656 26.46 6.78 16.32
CA GLN A 656 26.81 7.89 17.22
C GLN A 656 26.98 9.21 16.43
N GLN A 657 27.62 9.17 15.26
CA GLN A 657 27.83 10.36 14.43
C GLN A 657 26.52 10.92 13.88
N VAL A 658 25.64 10.06 13.39
CA VAL A 658 24.31 10.44 12.88
C VAL A 658 23.47 11.03 14.00
N LEU A 659 23.38 10.36 15.16
CA LEU A 659 22.60 10.85 16.30
C LEU A 659 23.14 12.17 16.85
N ALA A 660 24.46 12.38 16.86
CA ALA A 660 25.05 13.66 17.23
C ALA A 660 24.65 14.79 16.26
N GLN A 661 24.57 14.52 14.96
CA GLN A 661 24.09 15.48 13.97
C GLN A 661 22.59 15.78 14.14
N VAL A 662 21.77 14.76 14.44
CA VAL A 662 20.35 14.92 14.75
C VAL A 662 20.17 15.77 16.01
N ALA A 663 20.90 15.48 17.09
CA ALA A 663 20.85 16.24 18.33
C ALA A 663 21.23 17.71 18.11
N ALA A 664 22.31 17.96 17.37
CA ALA A 664 22.76 19.31 17.04
C ALA A 664 21.77 20.07 16.15
N ALA A 665 21.05 19.39 15.26
CA ALA A 665 19.99 20.01 14.46
C ALA A 665 18.77 20.34 15.33
N ARG A 666 18.33 19.41 16.19
CA ARG A 666 17.21 19.64 17.12
C ARG A 666 17.49 20.83 18.02
N ALA A 667 18.67 20.93 18.62
CA ALA A 667 19.04 22.05 19.50
C ALA A 667 19.02 23.45 18.83
N LYS A 668 18.94 23.54 17.49
CA LYS A 668 18.78 24.81 16.77
C LYS A 668 17.31 25.22 16.57
N HIS A 669 16.38 24.28 16.76
CA HIS A 669 14.94 24.50 16.61
C HIS A 669 14.23 24.80 17.93
N TRP A 670 14.90 24.58 19.07
CA TRP A 670 14.49 25.01 20.42
C TRP A 670 15.29 26.25 20.81
#